data_AF-A0A955ZBC1-F1
#
_entry.id   AF-A0A955ZBC1-F1
#
_cell.length_a   1.000
_cell.length_b   1.000
_cell.length_c   1.000
_cell.angle_alpha   90.00
_cell.angle_beta   90.00
_cell.angle_gamma   90.00
#
_symmetry.space_group_name_H-M   'P 1'
#
loop_
_entity.id
_entity.type
_entity.pdbx_description
1 polymer ?
#
loop_
_entity_poly.entity_id
_entity_poly.type
_entity_poly.pdbx_seq_one_letter_code
_entity_poly.pdbx_strand_id
1 'polypeptide(L)'
;MVSRHVLAQALTAAGMQCIAVASGAEGLAQIEKVNPSIVLLDLVMPPPDGYQILRILRARAETRDLPVLVMTALDAEDEIAKAFEAGADDFVKKPFRPVELVARVRGQLRLRRAMEALARKEKDAQVVLELTQALASNLDFRGILFTVVQRLAEVAKTDRVSIVLVRENDTVGYVVAASDDEQLRDLPIDLSKYPEIQAVLSKGESLVIEDAATHPLLEVLRTMGQGKATFSSLAIVPILYEARALGVLFLRAKRPGAFAAREVELCRTVASAMAIALRNARVLQSLRDQTQQVAVARFEAERRMRSLQRYADFFESSADGIVVIDSEGGLLFSNPKAREITGYDENDLRGRRLGDIFDDASGALATDLRAGFLRGDFPKDVDIRVRRSDKTSIVVNVNFSSVLREDGAVLCSFRDVTKQREVESELLQTKEFLQRVIDASADAIISADMKGRVLLFNRAAERIYGRSSADVIGGDVRALYPEGTAKTIMKMIRAGGGRIEGLQVDIRDKDDVSVPVSLSGALIYEGTTPVGSVGIFHDLREKVQMEQRLAQAQEQILAQERQAIIAELAGAAAHELNQPLTSVRNYATLLRRLLTAGAPAATAAEVIETEAERMAEIVRKIGKITKYETKSYVGKQKILDLDRSSEGDVPATGRSGPPDAVTERE
;
A
#
# COMPACT_ATOMS: atom_id res chain seq x y z
N MET A 1 60.63 28.62 -94.62
CA MET A 1 59.56 27.75 -95.18
C MET A 1 59.86 26.25 -95.04
N VAL A 2 61.11 25.78 -95.20
CA VAL A 2 61.47 24.34 -95.22
C VAL A 2 61.15 23.58 -93.91
N SER A 3 61.21 24.22 -92.73
CA SER A 3 61.01 23.56 -91.43
C SER A 3 59.56 23.14 -91.11
N ARG A 4 58.54 23.93 -91.50
CA ARG A 4 57.12 23.63 -91.23
C ARG A 4 56.56 22.46 -92.05
N HIS A 5 57.03 22.31 -93.30
CA HIS A 5 56.59 21.22 -94.18
C HIS A 5 57.10 19.86 -93.69
N VAL A 6 58.37 19.81 -93.25
CA VAL A 6 59.00 18.60 -92.68
C VAL A 6 58.32 18.18 -91.36
N LEU A 7 57.94 19.14 -90.51
CA LEU A 7 57.16 18.89 -89.29
C LEU A 7 55.80 18.25 -89.59
N ALA A 8 55.04 18.87 -90.50
CA ALA A 8 53.71 18.39 -90.86
C ALA A 8 53.77 16.99 -91.51
N GLN A 9 54.75 16.73 -92.38
CA GLN A 9 54.96 15.41 -92.98
C GLN A 9 55.29 14.34 -91.95
N ALA A 10 56.19 14.62 -91.00
CA ALA A 10 56.59 13.66 -89.97
C ALA A 10 55.41 13.24 -89.06
N LEU A 11 54.57 14.21 -88.68
CA LEU A 11 53.39 13.95 -87.84
C LEU A 11 52.27 13.26 -88.62
N THR A 12 52.05 13.65 -89.88
CA THR A 12 51.05 13.00 -90.77
C THR A 12 51.42 11.55 -91.06
N ALA A 13 52.70 11.26 -91.33
CA ALA A 13 53.21 9.90 -91.49
C ALA A 13 53.02 9.04 -90.23
N ALA A 14 52.95 9.67 -89.05
CA ALA A 14 52.67 9.01 -87.79
C ALA A 14 51.15 8.88 -87.48
N GLY A 15 50.28 9.23 -88.43
CA GLY A 15 48.82 9.12 -88.35
C GLY A 15 48.13 10.31 -87.65
N MET A 16 48.82 11.43 -87.44
CA MET A 16 48.27 12.61 -86.76
C MET A 16 47.84 13.67 -87.77
N GLN A 17 46.64 14.22 -87.59
CA GLN A 17 46.18 15.36 -88.38
C GLN A 17 46.85 16.64 -87.88
N CYS A 18 47.37 17.44 -88.80
CA CYS A 18 48.13 18.65 -88.46
C CYS A 18 47.60 19.87 -89.18
N ILE A 19 47.46 20.97 -88.44
CA ILE A 19 47.09 22.28 -88.99
C ILE A 19 48.30 23.18 -88.76
N ALA A 20 48.92 23.64 -89.85
CA ALA A 20 50.05 24.57 -89.78
C ALA A 20 49.55 26.00 -90.01
N VAL A 21 49.92 26.91 -89.12
CA VAL A 21 49.60 28.34 -89.19
C VAL A 21 50.85 29.18 -89.44
N ALA A 22 50.68 30.43 -89.90
CA ALA A 22 51.80 31.30 -90.24
C ALA A 22 52.15 32.35 -89.17
N SER A 23 51.22 32.66 -88.27
CA SER A 23 51.41 33.64 -87.21
C SER A 23 50.78 33.19 -85.88
N GLY A 24 51.18 33.85 -84.79
CA GLY A 24 50.67 33.58 -83.44
C GLY A 24 49.19 33.91 -83.29
N ALA A 25 48.75 35.00 -83.91
CA ALA A 25 47.35 35.42 -83.94
C ALA A 25 46.47 34.40 -84.67
N GLU A 26 46.93 33.87 -85.83
CA GLU A 26 46.24 32.78 -86.53
C GLU A 26 46.20 31.50 -85.70
N GLY A 27 47.28 31.18 -84.99
CA GLY A 27 47.36 30.02 -84.10
C GLY A 27 46.31 30.06 -83.00
N LEU A 28 46.17 31.19 -82.31
CA LEU A 28 45.16 31.37 -81.26
C LEU A 28 43.73 31.23 -81.82
N ALA A 29 43.45 31.82 -82.98
CA ALA A 29 42.13 31.68 -83.64
C ALA A 29 41.82 30.24 -84.04
N GLN A 30 42.82 29.46 -84.48
CA GLN A 30 42.63 28.05 -84.82
C GLN A 30 42.47 27.14 -83.59
N ILE A 31 43.15 27.45 -82.48
CA ILE A 31 42.99 26.70 -81.22
C ILE A 31 41.55 26.80 -80.73
N GLU A 32 40.96 28.01 -80.76
CA GLU A 32 39.55 28.21 -80.38
C GLU A 32 38.58 27.48 -81.31
N LYS A 33 38.87 27.46 -82.62
CA LYS A 33 37.98 26.86 -83.62
C LYS A 33 38.01 25.33 -83.63
N VAL A 34 39.19 24.73 -83.46
CA VAL A 34 39.41 23.29 -83.71
C VAL A 34 39.59 22.49 -82.42
N ASN A 35 39.91 23.15 -81.30
CA ASN A 35 40.21 22.51 -80.01
C ASN A 35 41.23 21.36 -80.13
N PRO A 36 42.49 21.66 -80.47
CA PRO A 36 43.49 20.65 -80.77
C PRO A 36 43.86 19.79 -79.56
N SER A 37 44.38 18.58 -79.81
CA SER A 37 44.83 17.69 -78.75
C SER A 37 46.22 18.07 -78.18
N ILE A 38 47.03 18.80 -78.95
CA ILE A 38 48.37 19.29 -78.59
C ILE A 38 48.73 20.48 -79.49
N VAL A 39 49.53 21.42 -79.00
CA VAL A 39 50.08 22.56 -79.75
C VAL A 39 51.59 22.43 -79.84
N LEU A 40 52.13 22.62 -81.04
CA LEU A 40 53.57 22.73 -81.30
C LEU A 40 53.91 24.20 -81.49
N LEU A 41 54.68 24.79 -80.58
CA LEU A 41 54.88 26.23 -80.51
C LEU A 41 56.34 26.61 -80.73
N ASP A 42 56.60 27.50 -81.67
CA ASP A 42 57.91 28.13 -81.84
C ASP A 42 58.06 29.30 -80.86
N LEU A 43 59.17 29.40 -80.13
CA LEU A 43 59.39 30.55 -79.21
C LEU A 43 59.80 31.82 -79.96
N VAL A 44 60.56 31.67 -81.04
CA VAL A 44 61.15 32.78 -81.78
C VAL A 44 60.34 33.03 -83.04
N MET A 45 59.37 33.95 -82.93
CA MET A 45 58.47 34.35 -84.02
C MET A 45 58.02 35.81 -83.87
N PRO A 46 57.54 36.48 -84.94
CA PRO A 46 57.03 37.85 -84.84
C PRO A 46 55.89 37.99 -83.81
N PRO A 47 55.73 39.15 -83.15
CA PRO A 47 54.71 39.35 -82.12
C PRO A 47 53.28 39.04 -82.61
N PRO A 48 52.43 38.40 -81.79
CA PRO A 48 52.76 37.87 -80.47
C PRO A 48 53.72 36.68 -80.54
N ASP A 49 54.79 36.72 -79.73
CA ASP A 49 55.82 35.69 -79.69
C ASP A 49 55.33 34.42 -78.96
N GLY A 50 56.13 33.34 -79.00
CA GLY A 50 55.74 32.07 -78.38
C GLY A 50 55.55 32.16 -76.87
N TYR A 51 56.28 33.03 -76.16
CA TYR A 51 56.09 33.23 -74.72
C TYR A 51 54.76 33.94 -74.42
N GLN A 52 54.39 34.93 -75.21
CA GLN A 52 53.12 35.62 -75.11
C GLN A 52 51.94 34.69 -75.40
N ILE A 53 52.04 33.86 -76.45
CA ILE A 53 51.02 32.86 -76.79
C ILE A 53 50.86 31.85 -75.66
N LEU A 54 51.95 31.33 -75.12
CA LEU A 54 51.92 30.37 -74.02
C LEU A 54 51.25 30.95 -72.77
N ARG A 55 51.58 32.20 -72.40
CA ARG A 55 50.91 32.91 -71.31
C ARG A 55 49.41 33.09 -71.56
N ILE A 56 49.02 33.42 -72.79
CA ILE A 56 47.60 33.55 -73.18
C ILE A 56 46.88 32.20 -73.02
N LEU A 57 47.49 31.09 -73.46
CA LEU A 57 46.89 29.76 -73.35
C LEU A 57 46.72 29.33 -71.90
N ARG A 58 47.68 29.63 -71.03
CA ARG A 58 47.62 29.30 -69.59
C ARG A 58 46.67 30.19 -68.79
N ALA A 59 46.39 31.41 -69.25
CA ALA A 59 45.46 32.33 -68.58
C ALA A 59 43.98 31.97 -68.76
N ARG A 60 43.62 31.16 -69.77
CA ARG A 60 42.22 30.82 -70.10
C ARG A 60 41.85 29.44 -69.58
N ALA A 61 40.69 29.31 -68.94
CA ALA A 61 40.25 28.06 -68.31
C ALA A 61 40.12 26.89 -69.32
N GLU A 62 39.71 27.19 -70.55
CA GLU A 62 39.44 26.21 -71.60
C GLU A 62 40.72 25.67 -72.25
N THR A 63 41.82 26.43 -72.20
CA THR A 63 43.10 26.07 -72.85
C THR A 63 44.25 25.87 -71.88
N ARG A 64 44.06 26.13 -70.58
CA ARG A 64 45.13 26.04 -69.58
C ARG A 64 45.75 24.66 -69.50
N ASP A 65 44.96 23.60 -69.73
CA ASP A 65 45.42 22.21 -69.65
C ASP A 65 45.75 21.61 -71.04
N LEU A 66 45.74 22.43 -72.10
CA LEU A 66 46.12 22.02 -73.45
C LEU A 66 47.63 21.74 -73.51
N PRO A 67 48.09 20.54 -73.89
CA PRO A 67 49.52 20.26 -73.97
C PRO A 67 50.21 21.14 -75.01
N VAL A 68 51.28 21.84 -74.62
CA VAL A 68 52.10 22.68 -75.49
C VAL A 68 53.54 22.15 -75.49
N LEU A 69 53.96 21.65 -76.65
CA LEU A 69 55.32 21.20 -76.92
C LEU A 69 56.07 22.34 -77.62
N VAL A 70 57.03 22.92 -76.91
CA VAL A 70 57.79 24.07 -77.39
C VAL A 70 58.95 23.63 -78.27
N MET A 71 59.21 24.35 -79.37
CA MET A 71 60.33 24.11 -80.27
C MET A 71 61.32 25.27 -80.18
N THR A 72 62.48 25.05 -79.57
CA THR A 72 63.53 26.07 -79.35
C THR A 72 64.78 25.79 -80.18
N ALA A 73 65.50 26.84 -80.58
CA ALA A 73 66.78 26.75 -81.30
C ALA A 73 68.01 27.06 -80.41
N LEU A 74 67.79 27.26 -79.11
CA LEU A 74 68.76 27.88 -78.21
C LEU A 74 69.37 26.86 -77.24
N ASP A 75 70.69 26.98 -77.03
CA ASP A 75 71.55 25.99 -76.36
C ASP A 75 71.76 26.28 -74.86
N ALA A 76 71.08 27.29 -74.30
CA ALA A 76 71.21 27.68 -72.90
C ALA A 76 70.21 26.94 -72.02
N GLU A 77 70.69 26.25 -70.97
CA GLU A 77 69.84 25.59 -69.95
C GLU A 77 68.83 26.57 -69.33
N ASP A 78 69.20 27.85 -69.20
CA ASP A 78 68.37 28.93 -68.68
C ASP A 78 67.09 29.19 -69.50
N GLU A 79 67.09 28.90 -70.80
CA GLU A 79 65.91 29.13 -71.65
C GLU A 79 64.92 27.98 -71.61
N ILE A 80 65.41 26.75 -71.45
CA ILE A 80 64.55 25.59 -71.21
C ILE A 80 63.80 25.80 -69.89
N ALA A 81 64.50 26.27 -68.85
CA ALA A 81 63.88 26.65 -67.58
C ALA A 81 62.79 27.72 -67.77
N LYS A 82 63.09 28.80 -68.50
CA LYS A 82 62.10 29.85 -68.82
C LYS A 82 60.89 29.35 -69.60
N ALA A 83 61.06 28.38 -70.50
CA ALA A 83 59.96 27.80 -71.27
C ALA A 83 59.01 27.00 -70.37
N PHE A 84 59.54 26.19 -69.44
CA PHE A 84 58.73 25.49 -68.44
C PHE A 84 58.07 26.46 -67.44
N GLU A 85 58.78 27.49 -66.97
CA GLU A 85 58.22 28.54 -66.09
C GLU A 85 57.09 29.31 -66.76
N ALA A 86 57.18 29.54 -68.08
CA ALA A 86 56.12 30.14 -68.87
C ALA A 86 54.92 29.20 -69.10
N GLY A 87 55.06 27.91 -68.77
CA GLY A 87 54.00 26.92 -68.77
C GLY A 87 54.08 25.87 -69.88
N ALA A 88 55.23 25.64 -70.53
CA ALA A 88 55.37 24.58 -71.52
C ALA A 88 55.32 23.19 -70.86
N ASP A 89 54.74 22.19 -71.53
CA ASP A 89 54.64 20.82 -70.98
C ASP A 89 55.85 19.95 -71.34
N ASP A 90 56.51 20.26 -72.45
CA ASP A 90 57.77 19.66 -72.89
C ASP A 90 58.40 20.55 -73.97
N PHE A 91 59.62 20.22 -74.41
CA PHE A 91 60.32 20.93 -75.48
C PHE A 91 61.05 19.99 -76.44
N VAL A 92 61.36 20.51 -77.64
CA VAL A 92 62.22 19.88 -78.64
C VAL A 92 63.24 20.90 -79.15
N LYS A 93 64.51 20.51 -79.15
CA LYS A 93 65.62 21.33 -79.65
C LYS A 93 65.72 21.27 -81.18
N LYS A 94 65.93 22.41 -81.84
CA LYS A 94 66.18 22.54 -83.28
C LYS A 94 67.69 22.53 -83.56
N PRO A 95 68.18 21.82 -84.60
CA PRO A 95 67.43 20.94 -85.50
C PRO A 95 67.00 19.64 -84.79
N PHE A 96 65.74 19.24 -84.96
CA PHE A 96 65.18 18.04 -84.31
C PHE A 96 65.20 16.83 -85.24
N ARG A 97 65.23 15.63 -84.65
CA ARG A 97 65.00 14.37 -85.38
C ARG A 97 63.49 14.10 -85.43
N PRO A 98 62.90 13.79 -86.61
CA PRO A 98 61.46 13.50 -86.72
C PRO A 98 60.96 12.43 -85.74
N VAL A 99 61.79 11.40 -85.47
CA VAL A 99 61.46 10.32 -84.52
C VAL A 99 61.35 10.83 -83.08
N GLU A 100 62.23 11.75 -82.66
CA GLU A 100 62.20 12.34 -81.31
C GLU A 100 60.95 13.20 -81.12
N LEU A 101 60.63 14.05 -82.10
CA LEU A 101 59.44 14.88 -82.08
C LEU A 101 58.16 14.04 -81.95
N VAL A 102 58.01 13.01 -82.79
CA VAL A 102 56.85 12.12 -82.76
C VAL A 102 56.75 11.39 -81.43
N ALA A 103 57.88 10.95 -80.85
CA ALA A 103 57.90 10.31 -79.54
C ALA A 103 57.41 11.25 -78.42
N ARG A 104 57.89 12.50 -78.39
CA ARG A 104 57.48 13.51 -77.41
C ARG A 104 56.00 13.88 -77.54
N VAL A 105 55.53 14.10 -78.78
CA VAL A 105 54.10 14.35 -79.05
C VAL A 105 53.22 13.18 -78.59
N ARG A 106 53.60 11.94 -78.90
CA ARG A 106 52.86 10.75 -78.43
C ARG A 106 52.87 10.63 -76.90
N GLY A 107 53.99 10.96 -76.25
CA GLY A 107 54.11 11.00 -74.80
C GLY A 107 53.08 11.95 -74.17
N GLN A 108 53.03 13.19 -74.65
CA GLN A 108 52.10 14.21 -74.17
C GLN A 108 50.63 13.86 -74.43
N LEU A 109 50.32 13.31 -75.61
CA LEU A 109 48.96 12.84 -75.92
C LEU A 109 48.54 11.65 -75.03
N ARG A 110 49.47 10.74 -74.71
CA ARG A 110 49.20 9.63 -73.79
C ARG A 110 48.93 10.13 -72.36
N LEU A 111 49.72 11.10 -71.89
CA LEU A 111 49.53 11.70 -70.58
C LEU A 111 48.18 12.40 -70.47
N ARG A 112 47.81 13.24 -71.46
CA ARG A 112 46.49 13.89 -71.51
C ARG A 112 45.35 12.89 -71.45
N ARG A 113 45.37 11.84 -72.27
CA ARG A 113 44.34 10.78 -72.25
C ARG A 113 44.25 10.09 -70.89
N ALA A 114 45.39 9.86 -70.21
CA ALA A 114 45.40 9.27 -68.88
C ALA A 114 44.80 10.21 -67.83
N MET A 115 45.11 11.51 -67.88
CA MET A 115 44.54 12.52 -66.98
C MET A 115 43.03 12.70 -67.20
N GLU A 116 42.58 12.75 -68.46
CA GLU A 116 41.14 12.80 -68.79
C GLU A 116 40.39 11.56 -68.30
N ALA A 117 41.01 10.37 -68.40
CA ALA A 117 40.46 9.13 -67.87
C ALA A 117 40.41 9.13 -66.33
N LEU A 118 41.43 9.66 -65.67
CA LEU A 118 41.49 9.77 -64.21
C LEU A 118 40.43 10.75 -63.68
N ALA A 119 40.34 11.96 -64.24
CA ALA A 119 39.33 12.95 -63.88
C ALA A 119 37.90 12.41 -64.09
N ARG A 120 37.70 11.59 -65.12
CA ARG A 120 36.43 10.91 -65.36
C ARG A 120 36.14 9.86 -64.29
N LYS A 121 37.13 9.04 -63.91
CA LYS A 121 36.99 8.07 -62.80
C LYS A 121 36.74 8.74 -61.46
N GLU A 122 37.40 9.85 -61.18
CA GLU A 122 37.21 10.65 -59.97
C GLU A 122 35.77 11.17 -59.87
N LYS A 123 35.25 11.74 -60.97
CA LYS A 123 33.85 12.18 -61.03
C LYS A 123 32.85 11.04 -60.81
N ASP A 124 33.10 9.87 -61.40
CA ASP A 124 32.23 8.70 -61.21
C ASP A 124 32.27 8.19 -59.77
N ALA A 125 33.46 8.14 -59.15
CA ALA A 125 33.63 7.77 -57.75
C ALA A 125 32.92 8.76 -56.81
N GLN A 126 32.97 10.06 -57.12
CA GLN A 126 32.28 11.10 -56.35
C GLN A 126 30.75 10.92 -56.38
N VAL A 127 30.18 10.64 -57.56
CA VAL A 127 28.73 10.37 -57.68
C VAL A 127 28.33 9.12 -56.91
N VAL A 128 29.13 8.04 -56.99
CA VAL A 128 28.87 6.82 -56.21
C VAL A 128 28.92 7.13 -54.72
N LEU A 129 29.93 7.88 -54.26
CA LEU A 129 30.06 8.24 -52.86
C LEU A 129 28.84 9.04 -52.36
N GLU A 130 28.41 10.05 -53.10
CA GLU A 130 27.23 10.85 -52.76
C GLU A 130 25.96 10.00 -52.66
N LEU A 131 25.73 9.10 -53.63
CA LEU A 131 24.57 8.20 -53.62
C LEU A 131 24.62 7.17 -52.48
N THR A 132 25.79 6.60 -52.20
CA THR A 132 25.97 5.65 -51.08
C THR A 132 25.81 6.33 -49.72
N GLN A 133 26.28 7.57 -49.56
CA GLN A 133 26.05 8.36 -48.35
C GLN A 133 24.58 8.70 -48.15
N ALA A 134 23.87 9.05 -49.23
CA ALA A 134 22.43 9.27 -49.18
C ALA A 134 21.70 8.01 -48.69
N LEU A 135 22.05 6.84 -49.23
CA LEU A 135 21.49 5.53 -48.83
C LEU A 135 21.79 5.14 -47.37
N ALA A 136 22.90 5.62 -46.80
CA ALA A 136 23.27 5.37 -45.41
C ALA A 136 22.54 6.27 -44.40
N SER A 137 21.82 7.31 -44.86
CA SER A 137 21.06 8.21 -43.99
C SER A 137 19.81 7.51 -43.43
N ASN A 138 19.65 7.51 -42.10
CA ASN A 138 18.66 6.70 -41.39
C ASN A 138 17.29 7.37 -41.15
N LEU A 139 17.06 8.59 -41.65
CA LEU A 139 15.93 9.42 -41.21
C LEU A 139 14.68 9.33 -42.09
N ASP A 140 14.80 9.03 -43.39
CA ASP A 140 13.66 8.75 -44.27
C ASP A 140 14.09 7.89 -45.47
N PHE A 141 14.14 6.58 -45.24
CA PHE A 141 14.60 5.64 -46.25
C PHE A 141 13.79 5.72 -47.56
N ARG A 142 12.50 6.06 -47.49
CA ARG A 142 11.62 6.13 -48.66
C ARG A 142 11.93 7.36 -49.52
N GLY A 143 12.07 8.54 -48.91
CA GLY A 143 12.47 9.76 -49.62
C GLY A 143 13.87 9.65 -50.26
N ILE A 144 14.77 8.93 -49.60
CA ILE A 144 16.11 8.65 -50.13
C ILE A 144 16.07 7.81 -51.41
N LEU A 145 15.24 6.75 -51.46
CA LEU A 145 15.15 5.91 -52.66
C LEU A 145 14.73 6.72 -53.90
N PHE A 146 13.77 7.64 -53.75
CA PHE A 146 13.36 8.54 -54.84
C PHE A 146 14.53 9.42 -55.31
N THR A 147 15.23 10.05 -54.36
CA THR A 147 16.38 10.91 -54.66
C THR A 147 17.47 10.14 -55.42
N VAL A 148 17.73 8.90 -55.02
CA VAL A 148 18.72 8.02 -55.66
C VAL A 148 18.33 7.66 -57.09
N VAL A 149 17.08 7.23 -57.34
CA VAL A 149 16.64 6.89 -58.70
C VAL A 149 16.58 8.10 -59.62
N GLN A 150 16.22 9.28 -59.10
CA GLN A 150 16.21 10.52 -59.86
C GLN A 150 17.63 10.90 -60.31
N ARG A 151 18.60 10.87 -59.38
CA ARG A 151 20.01 11.13 -59.70
C ARG A 151 20.61 10.10 -60.64
N LEU A 152 20.26 8.82 -60.48
CA LEU A 152 20.69 7.78 -61.41
C LEU A 152 20.15 8.02 -62.82
N ALA A 153 18.89 8.45 -62.96
CA ALA A 153 18.30 8.78 -64.26
C ALA A 153 19.05 9.94 -64.95
N GLU A 154 19.41 10.98 -64.18
CA GLU A 154 20.18 12.14 -64.65
C GLU A 154 21.60 11.73 -65.12
N VAL A 155 22.33 10.97 -64.30
CA VAL A 155 23.73 10.60 -64.57
C VAL A 155 23.84 9.59 -65.70
N ALA A 156 22.96 8.59 -65.73
CA ALA A 156 22.91 7.58 -66.79
C ALA A 156 22.24 8.09 -68.08
N LYS A 157 21.66 9.30 -68.07
CA LYS A 157 20.93 9.90 -69.20
C LYS A 157 19.84 8.97 -69.74
N THR A 158 18.97 8.51 -68.84
CA THR A 158 17.88 7.56 -69.13
C THR A 158 16.54 8.21 -68.86
N ASP A 159 15.50 7.80 -69.59
CA ASP A 159 14.16 8.38 -69.44
C ASP A 159 13.49 8.00 -68.11
N ARG A 160 13.75 6.79 -67.58
CA ARG A 160 13.14 6.33 -66.34
C ARG A 160 13.97 5.29 -65.61
N VAL A 161 14.10 5.46 -64.29
CA VAL A 161 14.69 4.47 -63.38
C VAL A 161 13.69 4.17 -62.27
N SER A 162 13.48 2.89 -61.98
CA SER A 162 12.57 2.45 -60.92
C SER A 162 13.18 1.31 -60.11
N ILE A 163 12.82 1.23 -58.84
CA ILE A 163 13.24 0.15 -57.95
C ILE A 163 12.06 -0.78 -57.75
N VAL A 164 12.27 -2.06 -58.04
CA VAL A 164 11.29 -3.12 -57.82
C VAL A 164 11.85 -4.04 -56.75
N LEU A 165 11.19 -4.12 -55.60
CA LEU A 165 11.55 -5.07 -54.54
C LEU A 165 10.61 -6.27 -54.56
N VAL A 166 11.14 -7.43 -54.20
CA VAL A 166 10.38 -8.68 -54.19
C VAL A 166 10.49 -9.31 -52.81
N ARG A 167 9.37 -9.84 -52.30
CA ARG A 167 9.36 -10.63 -51.07
C ARG A 167 9.72 -12.08 -51.41
N GLU A 168 10.22 -12.82 -50.43
CA GLU A 168 10.68 -14.19 -50.65
C GLU A 168 9.56 -15.08 -51.21
N ASN A 169 9.82 -15.79 -52.32
CA ASN A 169 8.88 -16.68 -53.01
C ASN A 169 7.58 -16.03 -53.49
N ASP A 170 7.58 -14.71 -53.66
CA ASP A 170 6.40 -13.96 -54.09
C ASP A 170 6.35 -13.85 -55.63
N THR A 171 5.16 -14.04 -56.20
CA THR A 171 4.90 -13.76 -57.64
C THR A 171 4.60 -12.28 -57.87
N VAL A 172 4.48 -11.50 -56.79
CA VAL A 172 4.23 -10.06 -56.81
C VAL A 172 5.50 -9.29 -56.43
N GLY A 173 5.87 -8.34 -57.27
CA GLY A 173 6.89 -7.34 -56.98
C GLY A 173 6.22 -6.02 -56.57
N TYR A 174 6.96 -5.17 -55.89
CA TYR A 174 6.50 -3.84 -55.50
C TYR A 174 7.44 -2.78 -56.05
N VAL A 175 6.90 -1.84 -56.82
CA VAL A 175 7.66 -0.66 -57.23
C VAL A 175 7.68 0.30 -56.05
N VAL A 176 8.85 0.47 -55.45
CA VAL A 176 9.02 1.25 -54.21
C VAL A 176 9.46 2.69 -54.45
N ALA A 177 10.03 2.97 -55.62
CA ALA A 177 10.39 4.31 -56.07
C ALA A 177 10.53 4.35 -57.59
N ALA A 178 10.23 5.49 -58.21
CA ALA A 178 10.44 5.74 -59.62
C ALA A 178 10.91 7.19 -59.84
N SER A 179 11.82 7.41 -60.79
CA SER A 179 12.43 8.73 -61.04
C SER A 179 11.46 9.78 -61.60
N ASP A 180 10.30 9.35 -62.07
CA ASP A 180 9.26 10.18 -62.69
C ASP A 180 8.05 10.46 -61.78
N ASP A 181 7.99 9.84 -60.61
CA ASP A 181 6.87 10.00 -59.66
C ASP A 181 7.35 9.86 -58.21
N GLU A 182 7.38 10.98 -57.48
CA GLU A 182 7.78 11.06 -56.08
C GLU A 182 6.74 10.44 -55.11
N GLN A 183 5.47 10.40 -55.52
CA GLN A 183 4.37 9.92 -54.68
C GLN A 183 4.16 8.40 -54.81
N LEU A 184 4.69 7.79 -55.87
CA LEU A 184 4.58 6.36 -56.10
C LEU A 184 5.24 5.56 -54.96
N ARG A 185 4.43 4.78 -54.25
CA ARG A 185 4.87 3.89 -53.17
C ARG A 185 4.20 2.54 -53.26
N ASP A 186 5.02 1.50 -53.16
CA ASP A 186 4.59 0.09 -53.04
C ASP A 186 3.55 -0.33 -54.10
N LEU A 187 3.68 0.14 -55.34
CA LEU A 187 2.76 -0.24 -56.42
C LEU A 187 2.97 -1.72 -56.76
N PRO A 188 1.97 -2.60 -56.56
CA PRO A 188 2.12 -4.02 -56.84
C PRO A 188 2.17 -4.27 -58.36
N ILE A 189 3.13 -5.10 -58.77
CA ILE A 189 3.27 -5.60 -60.13
C ILE A 189 3.30 -7.12 -60.12
N ASP A 190 2.60 -7.71 -61.08
CA ASP A 190 2.60 -9.15 -61.29
C ASP A 190 3.84 -9.54 -62.09
N LEU A 191 4.79 -10.22 -61.45
CA LEU A 191 6.09 -10.56 -62.05
C LEU A 191 5.95 -11.54 -63.22
N SER A 192 4.85 -12.28 -63.33
CA SER A 192 4.57 -13.14 -64.48
C SER A 192 4.45 -12.36 -65.79
N LYS A 193 4.16 -11.05 -65.70
CA LYS A 193 4.09 -10.12 -66.83
C LYS A 193 5.42 -9.41 -67.12
N TYR A 194 6.50 -9.77 -66.43
CA TYR A 194 7.82 -9.15 -66.59
C TYR A 194 8.91 -10.23 -66.64
N PRO A 195 8.98 -11.03 -67.72
CA PRO A 195 9.97 -12.10 -67.88
C PRO A 195 11.43 -11.60 -67.77
N GLU A 196 11.70 -10.37 -68.18
CA GLU A 196 13.02 -9.73 -68.04
C GLU A 196 13.43 -9.50 -66.58
N ILE A 197 12.48 -9.17 -65.70
CA ILE A 197 12.74 -9.02 -64.26
C ILE A 197 12.97 -10.40 -63.63
N GLN A 198 12.14 -11.40 -63.98
CA GLN A 198 12.30 -12.76 -63.49
C GLN A 198 13.64 -13.39 -63.90
N ALA A 199 14.10 -13.15 -65.14
CA ALA A 199 15.38 -13.63 -65.62
C ALA A 199 16.55 -13.10 -64.77
N VAL A 200 16.48 -11.83 -64.36
CA VAL A 200 17.53 -11.19 -63.53
C VAL A 200 17.44 -11.64 -62.07
N LEU A 201 16.24 -11.76 -61.51
CA LEU A 201 16.06 -12.26 -60.15
C LEU A 201 16.53 -13.71 -59.98
N SER A 202 16.34 -14.54 -61.01
CA SER A 202 16.76 -15.96 -60.99
C SER A 202 18.25 -16.16 -61.26
N LYS A 203 18.83 -15.43 -62.22
CA LYS A 203 20.25 -15.56 -62.57
C LYS A 203 21.18 -14.73 -61.69
N GLY A 204 20.69 -13.63 -61.10
CA GLY A 204 21.51 -12.68 -60.35
C GLY A 204 22.47 -11.86 -61.23
N GLU A 205 22.25 -11.82 -62.54
CA GLU A 205 23.10 -11.11 -63.49
C GLU A 205 22.34 -9.94 -64.14
N SER A 206 23.05 -8.84 -64.43
CA SER A 206 22.46 -7.70 -65.14
C SER A 206 22.06 -8.08 -66.56
N LEU A 207 20.87 -7.65 -66.98
CA LEU A 207 20.34 -7.87 -68.32
C LEU A 207 20.23 -6.53 -69.05
N VAL A 208 20.85 -6.42 -70.23
CA VAL A 208 20.74 -5.24 -71.11
C VAL A 208 20.05 -5.66 -72.40
N ILE A 209 18.98 -4.95 -72.74
CA ILE A 209 18.19 -5.14 -73.96
C ILE A 209 18.38 -3.88 -74.80
N GLU A 210 19.17 -3.99 -75.88
CA GLU A 210 19.47 -2.87 -76.78
C GLU A 210 18.26 -2.43 -77.60
N ASP A 211 17.38 -3.37 -77.95
CA ASP A 211 16.13 -3.15 -78.65
C ASP A 211 15.01 -4.05 -78.12
N ALA A 212 14.01 -3.44 -77.49
CA ALA A 212 12.87 -4.12 -76.90
C ALA A 212 11.92 -4.72 -77.96
N ALA A 213 11.91 -4.18 -79.18
CA ALA A 213 11.03 -4.66 -80.24
C ALA A 213 11.44 -6.05 -80.76
N THR A 214 12.74 -6.35 -80.73
CA THR A 214 13.32 -7.55 -81.37
C THR A 214 13.78 -8.61 -80.37
N HIS A 215 13.95 -8.28 -79.08
CA HIS A 215 14.51 -9.21 -78.11
C HIS A 215 13.62 -10.44 -77.82
N PRO A 216 14.16 -11.68 -77.79
CA PRO A 216 13.38 -12.91 -77.57
C PRO A 216 12.66 -12.98 -76.22
N LEU A 217 13.28 -12.51 -75.13
CA LEU A 217 12.65 -12.52 -73.79
C LEU A 217 11.35 -11.71 -73.69
N LEU A 218 11.13 -10.75 -74.60
CA LEU A 218 9.93 -9.90 -74.61
C LEU A 218 8.86 -10.38 -75.60
N GLU A 219 9.08 -11.54 -76.24
CA GLU A 219 8.14 -12.09 -77.22
C GLU A 219 6.75 -12.37 -76.62
N VAL A 220 6.73 -12.91 -75.40
CA VAL A 220 5.51 -13.19 -74.63
C VAL A 220 4.67 -11.92 -74.45
N LEU A 221 5.33 -10.78 -74.18
CA LEU A 221 4.65 -9.49 -73.99
C LEU A 221 4.10 -8.91 -75.29
N ARG A 222 4.79 -9.14 -76.41
CA ARG A 222 4.32 -8.74 -77.75
C ARG A 222 3.08 -9.52 -78.17
N THR A 223 3.03 -10.82 -77.87
CA THR A 223 1.88 -11.69 -78.21
C THR A 223 0.64 -11.42 -77.36
N MET A 224 0.77 -10.84 -76.17
CA MET A 224 -0.35 -10.55 -75.26
C MET A 224 -1.07 -9.21 -75.53
N GLY A 225 -0.75 -8.50 -76.62
CA GLY A 225 -1.53 -7.34 -77.09
C GLY A 225 -1.41 -6.06 -76.25
N GLN A 226 -0.46 -5.99 -75.30
CA GLN A 226 -0.14 -4.72 -74.64
C GLN A 226 0.68 -3.84 -75.61
N GLY A 227 0.13 -2.65 -75.91
CA GLY A 227 0.50 -1.81 -77.04
C GLY A 227 1.96 -1.37 -77.15
N LYS A 228 2.28 -0.76 -78.31
CA LYS A 228 3.59 -0.17 -78.70
C LYS A 228 4.51 0.07 -77.51
N ALA A 229 5.65 -0.63 -77.47
CA ALA A 229 6.67 -0.45 -76.44
C ALA A 229 6.99 1.04 -76.27
N THR A 230 6.61 1.62 -75.13
CA THR A 230 6.83 3.03 -74.79
C THR A 230 8.33 3.36 -74.68
N PHE A 231 9.17 2.34 -74.53
CA PHE A 231 10.62 2.41 -74.39
C PHE A 231 11.28 1.44 -75.37
N SER A 232 12.39 1.85 -75.97
CA SER A 232 13.09 1.11 -77.02
C SER A 232 14.24 0.27 -76.48
N SER A 233 14.84 0.63 -75.34
CA SER A 233 15.88 -0.17 -74.70
C SER A 233 15.66 -0.25 -73.19
N LEU A 234 16.14 -1.34 -72.59
CA LEU A 234 15.96 -1.65 -71.17
C LEU A 234 17.29 -2.10 -70.55
N ALA A 235 17.54 -1.74 -69.30
CA ALA A 235 18.61 -2.36 -68.50
C ALA A 235 18.06 -2.71 -67.11
N ILE A 236 18.29 -3.94 -66.68
CA ILE A 236 17.80 -4.46 -65.41
C ILE A 236 19.02 -4.91 -64.62
N VAL A 237 19.21 -4.31 -63.44
CA VAL A 237 20.36 -4.54 -62.57
C VAL A 237 19.87 -5.15 -61.27
N PRO A 238 20.38 -6.31 -60.82
CA PRO A 238 19.92 -6.95 -59.60
C PRO A 238 20.42 -6.21 -58.35
N ILE A 239 19.55 -6.12 -57.34
CA ILE A 239 19.89 -5.64 -56.01
C ILE A 239 20.22 -6.87 -55.15
N LEU A 240 21.50 -7.23 -55.08
CA LEU A 240 21.98 -8.47 -54.48
C LEU A 240 22.52 -8.27 -53.06
N TYR A 241 22.14 -9.16 -52.16
CA TYR A 241 22.74 -9.31 -50.83
C TYR A 241 23.11 -10.78 -50.61
N GLU A 242 24.38 -11.09 -50.32
CA GLU A 242 24.87 -12.45 -50.07
C GLU A 242 24.37 -13.50 -51.08
N ALA A 243 24.46 -13.18 -52.38
CA ALA A 243 24.00 -13.99 -53.51
C ALA A 243 22.47 -14.12 -53.70
N ARG A 244 21.66 -13.39 -52.93
CA ARG A 244 20.20 -13.33 -53.09
C ARG A 244 19.75 -12.00 -53.67
N ALA A 245 18.89 -12.04 -54.69
CA ALA A 245 18.24 -10.85 -55.23
C ALA A 245 17.09 -10.39 -54.32
N LEU A 246 17.23 -9.21 -53.73
CA LEU A 246 16.17 -8.52 -52.97
C LEU A 246 15.18 -7.80 -53.91
N GLY A 247 15.58 -7.60 -55.16
CA GLY A 247 14.86 -6.82 -56.15
C GLY A 247 15.73 -6.49 -57.35
N VAL A 248 15.24 -5.57 -58.18
CA VAL A 248 15.96 -5.04 -59.34
C VAL A 248 15.85 -3.52 -59.42
N LEU A 249 16.89 -2.90 -59.95
CA LEU A 249 16.87 -1.55 -60.48
C LEU A 249 16.56 -1.65 -61.98
N PHE A 250 15.46 -1.03 -62.39
CA PHE A 250 14.92 -1.13 -63.74
C PHE A 250 15.04 0.20 -64.48
N LEU A 251 15.93 0.24 -65.46
CA LEU A 251 16.23 1.41 -66.29
C LEU A 251 15.56 1.25 -67.65
N ARG A 252 14.97 2.33 -68.14
CA ARG A 252 14.23 2.36 -69.40
C ARG A 252 14.58 3.61 -70.20
N ALA A 253 14.79 3.44 -71.50
CA ALA A 253 15.10 4.53 -72.40
C ALA A 253 14.31 4.42 -73.72
N LYS A 254 13.92 5.56 -74.27
CA LYS A 254 13.17 5.68 -75.54
C LYS A 254 14.07 5.53 -76.77
N ARG A 255 15.38 5.68 -76.62
CA ARG A 255 16.38 5.47 -77.68
C ARG A 255 16.93 4.03 -77.65
N PRO A 256 17.14 3.37 -78.80
CA PRO A 256 17.82 2.07 -78.85
C PRO A 256 19.30 2.23 -78.46
N GLY A 257 19.90 1.17 -77.89
CA GLY A 257 21.31 1.16 -77.49
C GLY A 257 21.68 2.24 -76.46
N ALA A 258 20.77 2.59 -75.54
CA ALA A 258 20.97 3.71 -74.62
C ALA A 258 22.02 3.48 -73.54
N PHE A 259 22.30 2.22 -73.21
CA PHE A 259 23.09 1.79 -72.05
C PHE A 259 24.45 1.27 -72.51
N ALA A 260 25.53 2.01 -72.26
CA ALA A 260 26.88 1.47 -72.42
C ALA A 260 27.31 0.75 -71.13
N ALA A 261 28.39 -0.04 -71.23
CA ALA A 261 28.90 -0.85 -70.12
C ALA A 261 29.18 -0.01 -68.86
N ARG A 262 29.58 1.25 -69.04
CA ARG A 262 29.88 2.19 -67.95
C ARG A 262 28.65 2.54 -67.12
N GLU A 263 27.52 2.89 -67.76
CA GLU A 263 26.30 3.25 -67.02
C GLU A 263 25.75 2.05 -66.24
N VAL A 264 25.85 0.85 -66.81
CA VAL A 264 25.43 -0.39 -66.16
C VAL A 264 26.32 -0.70 -64.94
N GLU A 265 27.63 -0.50 -65.05
CA GLU A 265 28.57 -0.72 -63.93
C GLU A 265 28.35 0.28 -62.78
N LEU A 266 28.07 1.54 -63.10
CA LEU A 266 27.68 2.55 -62.11
C LEU A 266 26.41 2.11 -61.36
N CYS A 267 25.38 1.71 -62.11
CA CYS A 267 24.11 1.27 -61.55
C CYS A 267 24.25 0.00 -60.70
N ARG A 268 25.14 -0.93 -61.08
CA ARG A 268 25.46 -2.13 -60.29
C ARG A 268 26.09 -1.78 -58.96
N THR A 269 27.01 -0.82 -58.94
CA THR A 269 27.64 -0.35 -57.70
C THR A 269 26.61 0.24 -56.74
N VAL A 270 25.72 1.10 -57.26
CA VAL A 270 24.64 1.70 -56.46
C VAL A 270 23.62 0.66 -56.01
N ALA A 271 23.25 -0.30 -56.87
CA ALA A 271 22.34 -1.40 -56.52
C ALA A 271 22.92 -2.28 -55.39
N SER A 272 24.24 -2.54 -55.39
CA SER A 272 24.90 -3.25 -54.30
C SER A 272 24.85 -2.48 -52.99
N ALA A 273 25.09 -1.16 -53.01
CA ALA A 273 24.97 -0.32 -51.82
C ALA A 273 23.53 -0.25 -51.30
N MET A 274 22.56 -0.17 -52.20
CA MET A 274 21.14 -0.24 -51.86
C MET A 274 20.75 -1.54 -51.18
N ALA A 275 21.30 -2.68 -51.61
CA ALA A 275 20.99 -3.98 -51.02
C ALA A 275 21.36 -4.01 -49.53
N ILE A 276 22.53 -3.47 -49.18
CA ILE A 276 23.00 -3.34 -47.80
C ILE A 276 22.07 -2.40 -47.02
N ALA A 277 21.73 -1.24 -47.56
CA ALA A 277 20.87 -0.26 -46.91
C ALA A 277 19.44 -0.82 -46.66
N LEU A 278 18.87 -1.52 -47.64
CA LEU A 278 17.57 -2.21 -47.54
C LEU A 278 17.58 -3.27 -46.43
N ARG A 279 18.65 -4.06 -46.34
CA ARG A 279 18.81 -5.08 -45.31
C ARG A 279 18.90 -4.44 -43.93
N ASN A 280 19.73 -3.40 -43.78
CA ASN A 280 19.89 -2.67 -42.53
C ASN A 280 18.58 -2.05 -42.05
N ALA A 281 17.83 -1.41 -42.96
CA ALA A 281 16.51 -0.86 -42.64
C ALA A 281 15.55 -1.94 -42.12
N ARG A 282 15.52 -3.11 -42.76
CA ARG A 282 14.67 -4.24 -42.32
C ARG A 282 15.07 -4.79 -40.95
N VAL A 283 16.37 -4.94 -40.69
CA VAL A 283 16.88 -5.41 -39.38
C VAL A 283 16.56 -4.39 -38.28
N LEU A 284 16.80 -3.10 -38.52
CA LEU A 284 16.49 -2.04 -37.57
C LEU A 284 15.00 -1.98 -37.25
N GLN A 285 14.14 -2.15 -38.25
CA GLN A 285 12.70 -2.21 -38.05
C GLN A 285 12.31 -3.42 -37.19
N SER A 286 12.83 -4.62 -37.49
CA SER A 286 12.59 -5.81 -36.69
C SER A 286 13.07 -5.66 -35.24
N LEU A 287 14.23 -5.02 -35.01
CA LEU A 287 14.74 -4.76 -33.66
C LEU A 287 13.84 -3.80 -32.89
N ARG A 288 13.32 -2.75 -33.54
CA ARG A 288 12.36 -1.81 -32.94
C ARG A 288 11.08 -2.52 -32.53
N ASP A 289 10.53 -3.36 -33.41
CA ASP A 289 9.32 -4.13 -33.14
C ASP A 289 9.52 -5.08 -31.95
N GLN A 290 10.67 -5.78 -31.90
CA GLN A 290 10.99 -6.70 -30.81
C GLN A 290 11.23 -5.97 -29.47
N THR A 291 11.94 -4.84 -29.48
CA THR A 291 12.15 -4.04 -28.26
C THR A 291 10.83 -3.49 -27.71
N GLN A 292 9.91 -3.06 -28.58
CA GLN A 292 8.58 -2.64 -28.17
C GLN A 292 7.78 -3.79 -27.55
N GLN A 293 7.80 -4.99 -28.15
CA GLN A 293 7.14 -6.17 -27.58
C GLN A 293 7.71 -6.55 -26.20
N VAL A 294 9.04 -6.57 -26.05
CA VAL A 294 9.70 -6.87 -24.77
C VAL A 294 9.34 -5.82 -23.71
N ALA A 295 9.32 -4.54 -24.07
CA ALA A 295 8.94 -3.47 -23.15
C ALA A 295 7.50 -3.63 -22.63
N VAL A 296 6.55 -3.96 -23.52
CA VAL A 296 5.16 -4.22 -23.14
C VAL A 296 5.06 -5.44 -22.22
N ALA A 297 5.67 -6.57 -22.59
CA ALA A 297 5.66 -7.79 -21.78
C ALA A 297 6.29 -7.58 -20.40
N ARG A 298 7.40 -6.83 -20.34
CA ARG A 298 8.06 -6.46 -19.07
C ARG A 298 7.17 -5.59 -18.21
N PHE A 299 6.51 -4.59 -18.78
CA PHE A 299 5.60 -3.71 -18.05
C PHE A 299 4.43 -4.50 -17.44
N GLU A 300 3.85 -5.44 -18.19
CA GLU A 300 2.80 -6.33 -17.68
C GLU A 300 3.30 -7.23 -16.54
N ALA A 301 4.48 -7.82 -16.67
CA ALA A 301 5.09 -8.64 -15.63
C ALA A 301 5.36 -7.84 -14.34
N GLU A 302 5.95 -6.64 -14.46
CA GLU A 302 6.18 -5.75 -13.33
C GLU A 302 4.86 -5.34 -12.64
N ARG A 303 3.80 -5.07 -13.42
CA ARG A 303 2.48 -4.75 -12.86
C ARG A 303 1.87 -5.93 -12.10
N ARG A 304 1.98 -7.15 -12.61
CA ARG A 304 1.54 -8.37 -11.90
C ARG A 304 2.33 -8.56 -10.61
N MET A 305 3.66 -8.41 -10.67
CA MET A 305 4.53 -8.55 -9.50
C MET A 305 4.17 -7.54 -8.39
N ARG A 306 3.97 -6.27 -8.73
CA ARG A 306 3.52 -5.24 -7.76
C ARG A 306 2.14 -5.52 -7.16
N SER A 307 1.26 -6.20 -7.90
CA SER A 307 -0.04 -6.59 -7.36
C SER A 307 0.10 -7.72 -6.36
N LEU A 308 0.94 -8.73 -6.66
CA LEU A 308 1.21 -9.85 -5.74
C LEU A 308 1.92 -9.37 -4.47
N GLN A 309 2.90 -8.46 -4.59
CA GLN A 309 3.56 -7.85 -3.43
C GLN A 309 2.56 -7.14 -2.53
N ARG A 310 1.63 -6.35 -3.09
CA ARG A 310 0.59 -5.71 -2.27
C ARG A 310 -0.25 -6.70 -1.48
N TYR A 311 -0.62 -7.85 -2.06
CA TYR A 311 -1.36 -8.88 -1.33
C TYR A 311 -0.51 -9.52 -0.21
N ALA A 312 0.79 -9.76 -0.47
CA ALA A 312 1.71 -10.22 0.56
C ALA A 312 1.85 -9.21 1.70
N ASP A 313 2.00 -7.91 1.38
CA ASP A 313 2.08 -6.83 2.37
C ASP A 313 0.81 -6.75 3.23
N PHE A 314 -0.38 -6.90 2.63
CA PHE A 314 -1.65 -6.95 3.38
C PHE A 314 -1.72 -8.16 4.31
N PHE A 315 -1.26 -9.32 3.84
CA PHE A 315 -1.21 -10.53 4.65
C PHE A 315 -0.24 -10.36 5.84
N GLU A 316 0.94 -9.79 5.61
CA GLU A 316 1.96 -9.58 6.63
C GLU A 316 1.60 -8.49 7.65
N SER A 317 0.96 -7.40 7.24
CA SER A 317 0.64 -6.25 8.10
C SER A 317 -0.72 -6.32 8.78
N SER A 318 -1.49 -7.41 8.59
CA SER A 318 -2.79 -7.56 9.23
C SER A 318 -2.71 -7.51 10.77
N ALA A 319 -3.62 -6.76 11.38
CA ALA A 319 -3.74 -6.66 12.84
C ALA A 319 -4.34 -7.92 13.48
N ASP A 320 -5.03 -8.74 12.68
CA ASP A 320 -5.58 -10.04 13.07
C ASP A 320 -4.62 -11.16 12.64
N GLY A 321 -4.55 -12.21 13.44
CA GLY A 321 -3.89 -13.45 13.07
C GLY A 321 -4.65 -14.12 11.95
N ILE A 322 -3.99 -14.37 10.82
CA ILE A 322 -4.58 -15.05 9.66
C ILE A 322 -3.89 -16.38 9.50
N VAL A 323 -4.67 -17.45 9.48
CA VAL A 323 -4.21 -18.81 9.15
C VAL A 323 -5.07 -19.41 8.06
N VAL A 324 -4.45 -20.21 7.20
CA VAL A 324 -5.16 -21.03 6.20
C VAL A 324 -5.02 -22.47 6.63
N ILE A 325 -6.14 -23.18 6.71
CA ILE A 325 -6.19 -24.60 7.04
C ILE A 325 -6.75 -25.40 5.86
N ASP A 326 -6.35 -26.66 5.75
CA ASP A 326 -6.98 -27.62 4.85
C ASP A 326 -8.33 -28.14 5.40
N SER A 327 -9.00 -29.00 4.63
CA SER A 327 -10.30 -29.58 4.97
C SER A 327 -10.26 -30.53 6.17
N GLU A 328 -9.07 -31.00 6.56
CA GLU A 328 -8.85 -31.81 7.75
C GLU A 328 -8.49 -30.97 8.99
N GLY A 329 -8.31 -29.66 8.83
CA GLY A 329 -7.91 -28.72 9.89
C GLY A 329 -6.40 -28.63 10.10
N GLY A 330 -5.60 -29.12 9.15
CA GLY A 330 -4.15 -28.96 9.11
C GLY A 330 -3.76 -27.55 8.65
N LEU A 331 -2.85 -26.91 9.37
CA LEU A 331 -2.47 -25.52 9.10
C LEU A 331 -1.43 -25.45 7.96
N LEU A 332 -1.82 -24.79 6.87
CA LEU A 332 -1.05 -24.62 5.64
C LEU A 332 -0.18 -23.37 5.69
N PHE A 333 -0.76 -22.25 6.10
CA PHE A 333 -0.10 -20.93 6.16
C PHE A 333 -0.53 -20.13 7.38
N SER A 334 0.36 -19.27 7.87
CA SER A 334 0.09 -18.31 8.95
C SER A 334 0.80 -17.00 8.66
N ASN A 335 0.16 -15.86 8.96
CA ASN A 335 0.81 -14.56 8.90
C ASN A 335 1.66 -14.28 10.16
N PRO A 336 2.52 -13.24 10.16
CA PRO A 336 3.33 -12.87 11.33
C PRO A 336 2.49 -12.60 12.58
N LYS A 337 1.31 -12.00 12.43
CA LYS A 337 0.43 -11.69 13.56
C LYS A 337 -0.13 -12.94 14.23
N ALA A 338 -0.45 -13.98 13.46
CA ALA A 338 -0.89 -15.27 14.00
C ALA A 338 0.21 -15.91 14.87
N ARG A 339 1.48 -15.81 14.44
CA ARG A 339 2.63 -16.28 15.21
C ARG A 339 2.83 -15.49 16.50
N GLU A 340 2.67 -14.17 16.46
CA GLU A 340 2.74 -13.31 17.65
C GLU A 340 1.65 -13.65 18.69
N ILE A 341 0.40 -13.76 18.24
CA ILE A 341 -0.75 -14.05 19.12
C ILE A 341 -0.60 -15.45 19.72
N THR A 342 -0.33 -16.47 18.90
CA THR A 342 -0.26 -17.86 19.38
C THR A 342 1.07 -18.21 20.05
N GLY A 343 2.13 -17.44 19.79
CA GLY A 343 3.49 -17.66 20.30
C GLY A 343 4.26 -18.78 19.59
N TYR A 344 3.69 -19.43 18.59
CA TYR A 344 4.35 -20.49 17.83
C TYR A 344 5.10 -19.92 16.61
N ASP A 345 6.25 -20.50 16.29
CA ASP A 345 7.00 -20.18 15.09
C ASP A 345 6.34 -20.82 13.84
N GLU A 346 6.74 -20.40 12.64
CA GLU A 346 6.22 -20.89 11.37
C GLU A 346 6.37 -22.41 11.23
N ASN A 347 7.52 -22.96 11.63
CA ASN A 347 7.76 -24.41 11.57
C ASN A 347 6.92 -25.20 12.57
N ASP A 348 6.55 -24.59 13.69
CA ASP A 348 5.73 -25.25 14.72
C ASP A 348 4.25 -25.22 14.36
N LEU A 349 3.79 -24.17 13.67
CA LEU A 349 2.42 -24.06 13.18
C LEU A 349 2.19 -24.90 11.93
N ARG A 350 3.18 -24.99 11.03
CA ARG A 350 3.02 -25.69 9.75
C ARG A 350 2.81 -27.19 9.96
N GLY A 351 1.65 -27.69 9.54
CA GLY A 351 1.27 -29.10 9.71
C GLY A 351 0.73 -29.46 11.09
N ARG A 352 0.68 -28.53 12.05
CA ARG A 352 -0.12 -28.70 13.27
C ARG A 352 -1.59 -28.68 12.94
N ARG A 353 -2.39 -29.41 13.72
CA ARG A 353 -3.84 -29.39 13.58
C ARG A 353 -4.41 -28.29 14.47
N LEU A 354 -5.42 -27.59 13.96
CA LEU A 354 -6.11 -26.51 14.67
C LEU A 354 -6.60 -26.96 16.06
N GLY A 355 -7.06 -28.22 16.16
CA GLY A 355 -7.54 -28.81 17.42
C GLY A 355 -6.49 -28.92 18.53
N ASP A 356 -5.20 -29.03 18.19
CA ASP A 356 -4.11 -29.20 19.17
C ASP A 356 -3.74 -27.87 19.87
N ILE A 357 -4.18 -26.75 19.30
CA ILE A 357 -3.93 -25.41 19.81
C ILE A 357 -5.08 -24.96 20.72
N PHE A 358 -6.23 -25.63 20.69
CA PHE A 358 -7.33 -25.35 21.61
C PHE A 358 -7.06 -25.91 23.01
N ASP A 359 -7.56 -25.20 24.03
CA ASP A 359 -7.50 -25.68 25.41
C ASP A 359 -8.52 -26.82 25.64
N ASP A 360 -8.16 -27.81 26.48
CA ASP A 360 -8.71 -29.19 26.57
C ASP A 360 -10.24 -29.33 26.73
N ALA A 361 -10.98 -28.23 26.94
CA ALA A 361 -12.44 -28.20 26.94
C ALA A 361 -13.09 -28.07 25.53
N SER A 362 -12.28 -27.91 24.47
CA SER A 362 -12.77 -27.48 23.14
C SER A 362 -12.72 -28.55 22.05
N GLY A 363 -12.39 -29.81 22.37
CA GLY A 363 -12.31 -30.90 21.38
C GLY A 363 -13.64 -31.19 20.67
N ALA A 364 -14.76 -31.03 21.38
CA ALA A 364 -16.10 -31.13 20.80
C ALA A 364 -16.36 -29.99 19.79
N LEU A 365 -16.03 -28.75 20.16
CA LEU A 365 -16.19 -27.58 19.30
C LEU A 365 -15.33 -27.69 18.01
N ALA A 366 -14.09 -28.18 18.12
CA ALA A 366 -13.22 -28.41 16.96
C ALA A 366 -13.82 -29.43 15.98
N THR A 367 -14.43 -30.49 16.53
CA THR A 367 -15.08 -31.53 15.74
C THR A 367 -16.34 -31.00 15.05
N ASP A 368 -17.14 -30.21 15.76
CA ASP A 368 -18.36 -29.58 15.23
C ASP A 368 -18.05 -28.54 14.15
N LEU A 369 -17.04 -27.69 14.35
CA LEU A 369 -16.55 -26.74 13.36
C LEU A 369 -16.07 -27.45 12.08
N ARG A 370 -15.30 -28.53 12.23
CA ARG A 370 -14.84 -29.34 11.09
C ARG A 370 -16.02 -29.95 10.31
N ALA A 371 -16.99 -30.50 11.02
CA ALA A 371 -18.20 -31.02 10.39
C ALA A 371 -19.02 -29.92 9.71
N GLY A 372 -19.02 -28.70 10.26
CA GLY A 372 -19.60 -27.50 9.66
C GLY A 372 -18.91 -27.08 8.36
N PHE A 373 -17.58 -27.02 8.34
CA PHE A 373 -16.81 -26.65 7.14
C PHE A 373 -17.07 -27.58 5.96
N LEU A 374 -17.16 -28.90 6.20
CA LEU A 374 -17.53 -29.88 5.17
C LEU A 374 -18.95 -29.67 4.60
N ARG A 375 -19.85 -29.05 5.38
CA ARG A 375 -21.20 -28.67 4.94
C ARG A 375 -21.27 -27.24 4.36
N GLY A 376 -20.14 -26.53 4.31
CA GLY A 376 -20.07 -25.13 3.87
C GLY A 376 -20.55 -24.11 4.90
N ASP A 377 -20.64 -24.49 6.18
CA ASP A 377 -20.97 -23.57 7.28
C ASP A 377 -19.70 -22.96 7.85
N PHE A 378 -19.63 -21.63 7.80
CA PHE A 378 -18.46 -20.85 8.23
C PHE A 378 -18.90 -19.84 9.29
N PRO A 379 -18.90 -20.24 10.56
CA PRO A 379 -19.36 -19.36 11.63
C PRO A 379 -18.41 -18.17 11.79
N LYS A 380 -19.00 -17.09 12.29
CA LYS A 380 -18.33 -15.82 12.55
C LYS A 380 -18.53 -15.47 14.02
N ASP A 381 -17.61 -14.68 14.55
CA ASP A 381 -17.66 -14.16 15.92
C ASP A 381 -17.67 -15.26 16.98
N VAL A 382 -16.81 -16.27 16.81
CA VAL A 382 -16.71 -17.41 17.75
C VAL A 382 -15.55 -17.18 18.71
N ASP A 383 -15.84 -17.05 19.99
CA ASP A 383 -14.82 -16.98 21.04
C ASP A 383 -14.28 -18.38 21.37
N ILE A 384 -12.98 -18.59 21.19
CA ILE A 384 -12.30 -19.86 21.42
C ILE A 384 -11.12 -19.64 22.36
N ARG A 385 -10.96 -20.54 23.33
CA ARG A 385 -9.79 -20.56 24.21
C ARG A 385 -8.65 -21.31 23.56
N VAL A 386 -7.54 -20.61 23.37
CA VAL A 386 -6.34 -21.10 22.68
C VAL A 386 -5.18 -21.14 23.66
N ARG A 387 -4.40 -22.22 23.59
CA ARG A 387 -3.20 -22.44 24.39
C ARG A 387 -1.96 -21.99 23.60
N ARG A 388 -1.29 -20.96 24.09
CA ARG A 388 -0.05 -20.44 23.52
C ARG A 388 1.12 -21.41 23.73
N SER A 389 2.22 -21.18 23.01
CA SER A 389 3.46 -21.97 23.14
C SER A 389 4.06 -21.94 24.56
N ASP A 390 3.88 -20.84 25.30
CA ASP A 390 4.28 -20.67 26.71
C ASP A 390 3.33 -21.36 27.71
N LYS A 391 2.36 -22.13 27.21
CA LYS A 391 1.29 -22.83 27.96
C LYS A 391 0.27 -21.91 28.65
N THR A 392 0.27 -20.61 28.36
CA THR A 392 -0.81 -19.71 28.81
C THR A 392 -2.05 -19.87 27.93
N SER A 393 -3.23 -19.73 28.52
CA SER A 393 -4.50 -19.77 27.78
C SER A 393 -4.99 -18.34 27.53
N ILE A 394 -5.26 -18.02 26.26
CA ILE A 394 -5.85 -16.76 25.81
C ILE A 394 -7.21 -17.01 25.18
N VAL A 395 -8.06 -15.98 25.13
CA VAL A 395 -9.33 -16.02 24.41
C VAL A 395 -9.17 -15.28 23.09
N VAL A 396 -9.40 -15.99 21.99
CA VAL A 396 -9.40 -15.42 20.64
C VAL A 396 -10.79 -15.45 20.05
N ASN A 397 -11.20 -14.34 19.44
CA ASN A 397 -12.40 -14.28 18.62
C ASN A 397 -12.04 -14.66 17.19
N VAL A 398 -12.74 -15.64 16.60
CA VAL A 398 -12.38 -16.26 15.32
C VAL A 398 -13.52 -16.11 14.31
N ASN A 399 -13.13 -15.76 13.07
CA ASN A 399 -14.01 -15.78 11.90
C ASN A 399 -13.48 -16.79 10.88
N PHE A 400 -14.37 -17.63 10.38
CA PHE A 400 -14.07 -18.62 9.35
C PHE A 400 -14.65 -18.17 8.00
N SER A 401 -13.93 -18.44 6.92
CA SER A 401 -14.39 -18.20 5.55
C SER A 401 -13.74 -19.16 4.56
N SER A 402 -14.44 -19.47 3.46
CA SER A 402 -13.89 -20.29 2.38
C SER A 402 -12.96 -19.47 1.48
N VAL A 403 -11.84 -20.07 1.06
CA VAL A 403 -10.98 -19.50 0.02
C VAL A 403 -11.54 -19.87 -1.35
N LEU A 404 -11.93 -18.88 -2.15
CA LEU A 404 -12.42 -19.07 -3.52
C LEU A 404 -11.31 -19.67 -4.41
N ARG A 405 -11.58 -20.85 -5.00
CA ARG A 405 -10.82 -21.57 -6.05
C ARG A 405 -9.81 -22.65 -5.62
N GLU A 406 -9.72 -23.00 -4.34
CA GLU A 406 -9.06 -24.24 -3.90
C GLU A 406 -10.06 -25.11 -3.12
N ASP A 407 -10.31 -26.33 -3.60
CA ASP A 407 -11.19 -27.28 -2.93
C ASP A 407 -10.62 -27.64 -1.56
N GLY A 408 -11.31 -27.21 -0.49
CA GLY A 408 -11.02 -27.61 0.87
C GLY A 408 -10.19 -26.65 1.73
N ALA A 409 -9.78 -25.48 1.24
CA ALA A 409 -9.04 -24.51 2.06
C ALA A 409 -9.97 -23.53 2.81
N VAL A 410 -9.76 -23.38 4.12
CA VAL A 410 -10.51 -22.45 4.98
C VAL A 410 -9.57 -21.39 5.53
N LEU A 411 -9.95 -20.12 5.36
CA LEU A 411 -9.28 -18.97 5.94
C LEU A 411 -9.87 -18.69 7.31
N CYS A 412 -9.03 -18.68 8.34
CA CYS A 412 -9.41 -18.30 9.69
C CYS A 412 -8.68 -17.01 10.06
N SER A 413 -9.45 -15.96 10.39
CA SER A 413 -8.92 -14.73 10.96
C SER A 413 -9.31 -14.64 12.43
N PHE A 414 -8.36 -14.35 13.31
CA PHE A 414 -8.61 -14.29 14.74
C PHE A 414 -7.91 -13.13 15.44
N ARG A 415 -8.54 -12.64 16.50
CA ARG A 415 -8.04 -11.55 17.35
C ARG A 415 -8.01 -11.95 18.81
N ASP A 416 -6.95 -11.60 19.51
CA ASP A 416 -6.89 -11.73 20.97
C ASP A 416 -7.83 -10.72 21.63
N VAL A 417 -8.84 -11.24 22.33
CA VAL A 417 -9.85 -10.46 23.05
C VAL A 417 -9.77 -10.69 24.57
N THR A 418 -8.70 -11.33 25.06
CA THR A 418 -8.54 -11.72 26.47
C THR A 418 -8.75 -10.54 27.40
N LYS A 419 -7.97 -9.47 27.22
CA LYS A 419 -8.07 -8.25 28.04
C LYS A 419 -9.44 -7.58 27.96
N GLN A 420 -10.08 -7.61 26.79
CA GLN A 420 -11.40 -7.02 26.61
C GLN A 420 -12.47 -7.80 27.39
N ARG A 421 -12.45 -9.13 27.31
CA ARG A 421 -13.36 -10.02 28.05
C ARG A 421 -13.10 -9.99 29.55
N GLU A 422 -11.84 -9.87 29.98
CA GLU A 422 -11.49 -9.67 31.39
C GLU A 422 -12.06 -8.38 31.95
N VAL A 423 -11.89 -7.25 31.26
CA VAL A 423 -12.43 -5.95 31.68
C VAL A 423 -13.97 -5.97 31.71
N GLU A 424 -14.61 -6.60 30.72
CA GLU A 424 -16.06 -6.76 30.68
C GLU A 424 -16.57 -7.59 31.87
N SER A 425 -15.89 -8.69 32.18
CA SER A 425 -16.20 -9.54 33.34
C SER A 425 -15.94 -8.83 34.67
N GLU A 426 -14.83 -8.12 34.82
CA GLU A 426 -14.48 -7.36 36.03
C GLU A 426 -15.49 -6.23 36.27
N LEU A 427 -15.92 -5.53 35.21
CA LEU A 427 -16.96 -4.50 35.29
C LEU A 427 -18.29 -5.09 35.76
N LEU A 428 -18.68 -6.26 35.23
CA LEU A 428 -19.91 -6.94 35.64
C LEU A 428 -19.82 -7.39 37.11
N GLN A 429 -18.72 -8.00 37.52
CA GLN A 429 -18.49 -8.40 38.91
C GLN A 429 -18.50 -7.20 39.87
N THR A 430 -17.86 -6.09 39.48
CA THR A 430 -17.84 -4.85 40.26
C THR A 430 -19.25 -4.28 40.39
N LYS A 431 -20.03 -4.25 39.31
CA LYS A 431 -21.43 -3.79 39.32
C LYS A 431 -22.28 -4.64 40.26
N GLU A 432 -22.18 -5.97 40.18
CA GLU A 432 -22.91 -6.87 41.08
C GLU A 432 -22.49 -6.71 42.54
N PHE A 433 -21.19 -6.58 42.80
CA PHE A 433 -20.67 -6.37 44.15
C PHE A 433 -21.22 -5.08 44.76
N LEU A 434 -21.17 -3.95 44.04
CA LEU A 434 -21.72 -2.68 44.51
C LEU A 434 -23.23 -2.76 44.79
N GLN A 435 -23.98 -3.45 43.94
CA GLN A 435 -25.41 -3.68 44.17
C GLN A 435 -25.66 -4.46 45.46
N ARG A 436 -24.90 -5.55 45.71
CA ARG A 436 -25.00 -6.34 46.94
C ARG A 436 -24.65 -5.52 48.18
N VAL A 437 -23.65 -4.63 48.11
CA VAL A 437 -23.27 -3.73 49.21
C VAL A 437 -24.41 -2.76 49.54
N ILE A 438 -25.03 -2.17 48.52
CA ILE A 438 -26.14 -1.23 48.69
C ILE A 438 -27.37 -1.93 49.29
N ASP A 439 -27.69 -3.14 48.84
CA ASP A 439 -28.83 -3.91 49.33
C ASP A 439 -28.62 -4.52 50.73
N ALA A 440 -27.37 -4.69 51.16
CA ALA A 440 -27.03 -5.13 52.52
C ALA A 440 -27.13 -4.00 53.58
N SER A 441 -27.22 -2.73 53.17
CA SER A 441 -27.36 -1.60 54.08
C SER A 441 -28.62 -1.72 54.95
N ALA A 442 -28.50 -1.43 56.25
CA ALA A 442 -29.65 -1.36 57.16
C ALA A 442 -30.51 -0.13 56.88
N ASP A 443 -29.89 0.97 56.46
CA ASP A 443 -30.55 2.23 56.12
C ASP A 443 -31.06 2.23 54.69
N ALA A 444 -32.19 2.90 54.47
CA ALA A 444 -32.72 3.11 53.14
C ALA A 444 -31.81 4.04 52.34
N ILE A 445 -31.41 3.60 51.16
CA ILE A 445 -30.60 4.38 50.22
C ILE A 445 -31.45 4.61 48.98
N ILE A 446 -31.64 5.88 48.64
CA ILE A 446 -32.42 6.31 47.48
C ILE A 446 -31.59 7.31 46.70
N SER A 447 -31.43 7.10 45.41
CA SER A 447 -30.80 8.08 44.52
C SER A 447 -31.76 8.54 43.44
N ALA A 448 -31.62 9.79 43.00
CA ALA A 448 -32.40 10.36 41.91
C ALA A 448 -31.53 11.25 40.99
N ASP A 449 -31.93 11.39 39.74
CA ASP A 449 -31.31 12.34 38.79
C ASP A 449 -31.64 13.81 39.17
N MET A 450 -31.03 14.77 38.46
CA MET A 450 -31.29 16.21 38.68
C MET A 450 -32.74 16.65 38.40
N LYS A 451 -33.55 15.82 37.72
CA LYS A 451 -34.98 16.06 37.47
C LYS A 451 -35.88 15.42 38.55
N GLY A 452 -35.29 14.67 39.48
CA GLY A 452 -35.98 13.97 40.55
C GLY A 452 -36.46 12.56 40.19
N ARG A 453 -35.96 11.98 39.08
CA ARG A 453 -36.28 10.60 38.69
C ARG A 453 -35.49 9.63 39.56
N VAL A 454 -36.16 8.71 40.26
CA VAL A 454 -35.49 7.72 41.11
C VAL A 454 -34.66 6.75 40.25
N LEU A 455 -33.38 6.61 40.59
CA LEU A 455 -32.40 5.74 39.93
C LEU A 455 -32.09 4.49 40.75
N LEU A 456 -32.11 4.63 42.09
CA LEU A 456 -31.76 3.57 43.01
C LEU A 456 -32.74 3.58 44.18
N PHE A 457 -33.18 2.40 44.59
CA PHE A 457 -34.08 2.19 45.72
C PHE A 457 -33.75 0.82 46.34
N ASN A 458 -32.93 0.81 47.38
CA ASN A 458 -32.39 -0.44 47.94
C ASN A 458 -33.43 -1.22 48.78
N ARG A 459 -33.10 -2.45 49.16
CA ARG A 459 -33.98 -3.31 49.97
C ARG A 459 -34.41 -2.72 51.32
N ALA A 460 -33.61 -1.86 51.94
CA ALA A 460 -34.00 -1.15 53.15
C ALA A 460 -35.06 -0.06 52.87
N ALA A 461 -34.95 0.64 51.74
CA ALA A 461 -35.97 1.59 51.29
C ALA A 461 -37.31 0.90 51.04
N GLU A 462 -37.32 -0.28 50.42
CA GLU A 462 -38.55 -1.07 50.26
C GLU A 462 -39.23 -1.40 51.59
N ARG A 463 -38.44 -1.74 52.63
CA ARG A 463 -38.96 -2.03 53.97
C ARG A 463 -39.50 -0.79 54.69
N ILE A 464 -38.79 0.34 54.62
CA ILE A 464 -39.18 1.58 55.29
C ILE A 464 -40.43 2.19 54.63
N TYR A 465 -40.45 2.26 53.30
CA TYR A 465 -41.53 2.89 52.54
C TYR A 465 -42.68 1.93 52.18
N GLY A 466 -42.47 0.61 52.29
CA GLY A 466 -43.47 -0.41 51.94
C GLY A 466 -43.75 -0.53 50.43
N ARG A 467 -42.92 0.06 49.57
CA ARG A 467 -43.08 0.02 48.10
C ARG A 467 -41.98 -0.82 47.47
N SER A 468 -42.28 -1.52 46.37
CA SER A 468 -41.24 -2.24 45.65
C SER A 468 -40.37 -1.27 44.83
N SER A 469 -39.10 -1.60 44.68
CA SER A 469 -38.16 -0.87 43.81
C SER A 469 -38.67 -0.77 42.37
N ALA A 470 -39.33 -1.81 41.85
CA ALA A 470 -39.90 -1.84 40.51
C ALA A 470 -41.01 -0.79 40.30
N ASP A 471 -41.77 -0.45 41.35
CA ASP A 471 -42.85 0.54 41.29
C ASP A 471 -42.34 2.00 41.43
N VAL A 472 -41.16 2.17 42.03
CA VAL A 472 -40.62 3.49 42.41
C VAL A 472 -39.52 3.96 41.46
N ILE A 473 -38.68 3.05 40.96
CA ILE A 473 -37.61 3.37 40.01
C ILE A 473 -38.21 3.98 38.74
N GLY A 474 -37.59 5.05 38.24
CA GLY A 474 -38.09 5.80 37.10
C GLY A 474 -39.24 6.77 37.42
N GLY A 475 -39.84 6.66 38.61
CA GLY A 475 -40.84 7.57 39.15
C GLY A 475 -40.24 8.83 39.77
N ASP A 476 -41.09 9.68 40.34
CA ASP A 476 -40.71 10.96 40.92
C ASP A 476 -40.42 10.86 42.42
N VAL A 477 -39.19 11.17 42.81
CA VAL A 477 -38.72 11.13 44.21
C VAL A 477 -39.55 12.03 45.13
N ARG A 478 -40.19 13.08 44.61
CA ARG A 478 -41.04 13.99 45.38
C ARG A 478 -42.26 13.29 45.98
N ALA A 479 -42.71 12.18 45.39
CA ALA A 479 -43.83 11.40 45.90
C ALA A 479 -43.50 10.62 47.19
N LEU A 480 -42.22 10.48 47.53
CA LEU A 480 -41.75 9.80 48.74
C LEU A 480 -41.73 10.72 49.98
N TYR A 481 -42.04 12.00 49.79
CA TYR A 481 -42.03 13.00 50.85
C TYR A 481 -43.41 13.67 50.94
N PRO A 482 -43.75 14.25 52.10
CA PRO A 482 -44.84 15.20 52.20
C PRO A 482 -44.66 16.38 51.23
N GLU A 483 -45.77 17.00 50.85
CA GLU A 483 -45.78 18.08 49.84
C GLU A 483 -44.82 19.22 50.24
N GLY A 484 -43.91 19.58 49.33
CA GLY A 484 -42.92 20.64 49.54
C GLY A 484 -41.63 20.21 50.24
N THR A 485 -41.62 19.13 51.02
CA THR A 485 -40.47 18.69 51.83
C THR A 485 -39.24 18.35 50.99
N ALA A 486 -39.41 17.60 49.89
CA ALA A 486 -38.30 17.25 48.98
C ALA A 486 -37.60 18.50 48.38
N LYS A 487 -38.36 19.55 48.04
CA LYS A 487 -37.79 20.81 47.52
C LYS A 487 -37.00 21.56 48.59
N THR A 488 -37.51 21.56 49.83
CA THR A 488 -36.83 22.18 50.97
C THR A 488 -35.51 21.49 51.27
N ILE A 489 -35.52 20.15 51.33
CA ILE A 489 -34.32 19.33 51.51
C ILE A 489 -33.29 19.64 50.41
N MET A 490 -33.70 19.65 49.13
CA MET A 490 -32.77 19.96 48.03
C MET A 490 -32.18 21.37 48.10
N LYS A 491 -32.94 22.37 48.58
CA LYS A 491 -32.40 23.71 48.84
C LYS A 491 -31.37 23.69 49.97
N MET A 492 -31.64 22.95 51.05
CA MET A 492 -30.71 22.80 52.17
C MET A 492 -29.42 22.10 51.75
N ILE A 493 -29.49 21.03 50.95
CA ILE A 493 -28.32 20.34 50.37
C ILE A 493 -27.46 21.32 49.57
N ARG A 494 -28.08 22.15 48.71
CA ARG A 494 -27.33 23.15 47.92
C ARG A 494 -26.73 24.24 48.79
N ALA A 495 -27.45 24.72 49.80
CA ALA A 495 -26.96 25.75 50.71
C ALA A 495 -25.82 25.24 51.61
N GLY A 496 -25.86 23.96 52.00
CA GLY A 496 -24.84 23.27 52.81
C GLY A 496 -23.62 22.80 52.03
N GLY A 497 -23.32 23.39 50.86
CA GLY A 497 -22.15 22.99 50.06
C GLY A 497 -22.29 21.64 49.36
N GLY A 498 -23.51 21.15 49.16
CA GLY A 498 -23.81 19.90 48.46
C GLY A 498 -24.09 18.69 49.37
N ARG A 499 -24.16 18.87 50.70
CA ARG A 499 -24.47 17.81 51.68
C ARG A 499 -25.25 18.33 52.88
N ILE A 500 -26.08 17.47 53.47
CA ILE A 500 -26.70 17.62 54.79
C ILE A 500 -26.62 16.30 55.55
N GLU A 501 -26.59 16.36 56.87
CA GLU A 501 -26.53 15.17 57.73
C GLU A 501 -27.52 15.28 58.88
N GLY A 502 -28.10 14.14 59.25
CA GLY A 502 -28.86 14.01 60.48
C GLY A 502 -30.18 14.80 60.52
N LEU A 503 -30.70 15.27 59.38
CA LEU A 503 -31.92 16.06 59.33
C LEU A 503 -33.11 15.16 59.67
N GLN A 504 -33.76 15.41 60.79
CA GLN A 504 -34.98 14.69 61.15
C GLN A 504 -36.13 15.16 60.26
N VAL A 505 -36.70 14.23 59.51
CA VAL A 505 -37.84 14.47 58.63
C VAL A 505 -38.82 13.32 58.74
N ASP A 506 -40.09 13.66 58.56
CA ASP A 506 -41.13 12.67 58.41
C ASP A 506 -41.30 12.33 56.93
N ILE A 507 -41.25 11.04 56.62
CA ILE A 507 -41.51 10.50 55.28
C ILE A 507 -42.86 9.77 55.28
N ARG A 508 -43.39 9.51 54.08
CA ARG A 508 -44.66 8.80 53.90
C ARG A 508 -44.43 7.39 53.41
N ASP A 509 -44.98 6.41 54.10
CA ASP A 509 -45.02 5.03 53.62
C ASP A 509 -46.16 4.80 52.61
N LYS A 510 -46.34 3.54 52.16
CA LYS A 510 -47.39 3.14 51.21
C LYS A 510 -48.82 3.41 51.70
N ASP A 511 -49.04 3.42 53.01
CA ASP A 511 -50.35 3.57 53.66
C ASP A 511 -50.58 5.03 54.12
N ASP A 512 -49.74 5.96 53.64
CA ASP A 512 -49.70 7.38 54.01
C ASP A 512 -49.43 7.63 55.51
N VAL A 513 -48.80 6.67 56.18
CA VAL A 513 -48.39 6.81 57.58
C VAL A 513 -47.06 7.57 57.65
N SER A 514 -46.99 8.51 58.59
CA SER A 514 -45.76 9.26 58.86
C SER A 514 -44.73 8.37 59.54
N VAL A 515 -43.58 8.17 58.89
CA VAL A 515 -42.44 7.45 59.46
C VAL A 515 -41.32 8.46 59.76
N PRO A 516 -40.92 8.64 61.03
CA PRO A 516 -39.84 9.54 61.38
C PRO A 516 -38.50 8.93 60.97
N VAL A 517 -37.72 9.67 60.18
CA VAL A 517 -36.40 9.25 59.72
C VAL A 517 -35.35 10.33 59.94
N SER A 518 -34.10 9.90 60.12
CA SER A 518 -32.95 10.80 60.03
C SER A 518 -32.40 10.73 58.61
N LEU A 519 -32.47 11.84 57.90
CA LEU A 519 -32.02 11.98 56.52
C LEU A 519 -30.61 12.59 56.45
N SER A 520 -29.72 11.87 55.77
CA SER A 520 -28.46 12.41 55.26
C SER A 520 -28.52 12.44 53.74
N GLY A 521 -28.31 13.61 53.14
CA GLY A 521 -28.47 13.82 51.71
C GLY A 521 -27.23 14.47 51.09
N ALA A 522 -26.82 14.02 49.91
CA ALA A 522 -25.67 14.56 49.18
C ALA A 522 -25.93 14.66 47.67
N LEU A 523 -25.29 15.61 47.00
CA LEU A 523 -25.23 15.67 45.54
C LEU A 523 -24.17 14.69 45.00
N ILE A 524 -24.50 14.01 43.91
CA ILE A 524 -23.59 13.15 43.15
C ILE A 524 -23.01 14.00 42.03
N TYR A 525 -21.68 13.98 41.88
CA TYR A 525 -20.96 14.77 40.88
C TYR A 525 -20.26 13.87 39.86
N GLU A 526 -20.26 14.31 38.60
CA GLU A 526 -19.37 13.82 37.56
C GLU A 526 -18.39 14.96 37.22
N GLY A 527 -17.15 14.83 37.69
CA GLY A 527 -16.20 15.94 37.72
C GLY A 527 -16.70 17.08 38.63
N THR A 528 -16.99 18.25 38.05
CA THR A 528 -17.52 19.42 38.76
C THR A 528 -19.03 19.62 38.59
N THR A 529 -19.69 18.79 37.78
CA THR A 529 -21.12 18.96 37.44
C THR A 529 -21.99 18.05 38.32
N PRO A 530 -23.02 18.57 39.01
CA PRO A 530 -23.95 17.73 39.76
C PRO A 530 -24.87 16.98 38.80
N VAL A 531 -24.85 15.64 38.87
CA VAL A 531 -25.61 14.72 38.00
C VAL A 531 -26.81 14.07 38.71
N GLY A 532 -26.86 14.13 40.03
CA GLY A 532 -27.98 13.62 40.81
C GLY A 532 -27.85 13.89 42.30
N SER A 533 -28.68 13.23 43.09
CA SER A 533 -28.59 13.22 44.55
C SER A 533 -28.76 11.81 45.11
N VAL A 534 -28.24 11.61 46.32
CA VAL A 534 -28.46 10.41 47.14
C VAL A 534 -28.97 10.85 48.51
N GLY A 535 -30.00 10.16 49.01
CA GLY A 535 -30.52 10.27 50.36
C GLY A 535 -30.37 8.94 51.08
N ILE A 536 -29.85 8.99 52.30
CA ILE A 536 -29.77 7.88 53.24
C ILE A 536 -30.75 8.17 54.38
N PHE A 537 -31.67 7.26 54.65
CA PHE A 537 -32.73 7.42 55.63
C PHE A 537 -32.60 6.34 56.68
N HIS A 538 -32.30 6.77 57.90
CA HIS A 538 -32.25 5.91 59.07
C HIS A 538 -33.63 5.91 59.76
N ASP A 539 -34.22 4.73 59.95
CA ASP A 539 -35.52 4.57 60.61
C ASP A 539 -35.42 4.87 62.11
N LEU A 540 -36.16 5.89 62.59
CA LEU A 540 -36.14 6.29 63.99
C LEU A 540 -37.24 5.63 64.84
N ARG A 541 -38.11 4.79 64.27
CA ARG A 541 -39.23 4.17 65.02
C ARG A 541 -38.75 3.36 66.21
N GLU A 542 -37.73 2.53 66.03
CA GLU A 542 -37.19 1.71 67.12
C GLU A 542 -36.56 2.58 68.22
N LYS A 543 -35.79 3.60 67.83
CA LYS A 543 -35.19 4.55 68.75
C LYS A 543 -36.23 5.30 69.58
N VAL A 544 -37.25 5.86 68.93
CA VAL A 544 -38.34 6.58 69.60
C VAL A 544 -39.09 5.64 70.57
N GLN A 545 -39.36 4.39 70.16
CA GLN A 545 -39.99 3.40 71.04
C GLN A 545 -39.10 3.03 72.24
N MET A 546 -37.79 2.86 72.04
CA MET A 546 -36.85 2.56 73.12
C MET A 546 -36.74 3.71 74.11
N GLU A 547 -36.66 4.95 73.64
CA GLU A 547 -36.64 6.16 74.49
C GLU A 547 -37.91 6.26 75.34
N GLN A 548 -39.08 5.98 74.74
CA GLN A 548 -40.35 5.94 75.47
C GLN A 548 -40.39 4.83 76.53
N ARG A 549 -39.91 3.62 76.22
CA ARG A 549 -39.82 2.52 77.20
C ARG A 549 -38.86 2.84 78.34
N LEU A 550 -37.72 3.46 78.03
CA LEU A 550 -36.73 3.86 79.03
C LEU A 550 -37.29 4.92 79.97
N ALA A 551 -37.98 5.93 79.44
CA ALA A 551 -38.64 6.96 80.25
C ALA A 551 -39.66 6.35 81.22
N GLN A 552 -40.49 5.40 80.75
CA GLN A 552 -41.44 4.69 81.60
C GLN A 552 -40.76 3.83 82.68
N ALA A 553 -39.66 3.15 82.35
CA ALA A 553 -38.90 2.35 83.32
C ALA A 553 -38.25 3.23 84.40
N GLN A 554 -37.74 4.41 84.03
CA GLN A 554 -37.16 5.37 84.98
C GLN A 554 -38.20 5.89 85.99
N GLU A 555 -39.40 6.23 85.52
CA GLU A 555 -40.49 6.63 86.42
C GLU A 555 -40.88 5.52 87.41
N GLN A 556 -40.90 4.27 86.96
CA GLN A 556 -41.17 3.12 87.84
C GLN A 556 -40.11 2.92 88.92
N ILE A 557 -38.81 3.03 88.57
CA ILE A 557 -37.72 2.91 89.54
C ILE A 557 -37.79 4.03 90.58
N LEU A 558 -38.01 5.28 90.16
CA LEU A 558 -38.13 6.41 91.08
C LEU A 558 -39.31 6.25 92.05
N ALA A 559 -40.43 5.67 91.58
CA ALA A 559 -41.56 5.36 92.44
C ALA A 559 -41.22 4.26 93.47
N GLN A 560 -40.50 3.21 93.06
CA GLN A 560 -40.04 2.14 93.95
C GLN A 560 -39.03 2.62 94.99
N GLU A 561 -38.06 3.45 94.61
CA GLU A 561 -37.08 4.04 95.55
C GLU A 561 -37.76 4.88 96.63
N ARG A 562 -38.74 5.72 96.24
CA ARG A 562 -39.54 6.48 97.21
C ARG A 562 -40.27 5.57 98.20
N GLN A 563 -40.88 4.49 97.72
CA GLN A 563 -41.55 3.52 98.58
C GLN A 563 -40.58 2.78 99.50
N ALA A 564 -39.40 2.40 99.01
CA ALA A 564 -38.38 1.72 99.80
C ALA A 564 -37.84 2.60 100.93
N ILE A 565 -37.55 3.88 100.67
CA ILE A 565 -37.11 4.83 101.70
C ILE A 565 -38.19 5.03 102.77
N ILE A 566 -39.46 5.17 102.37
CA ILE A 566 -40.58 5.28 103.31
C ILE A 566 -40.70 4.01 104.17
N ALA A 567 -40.54 2.83 103.57
CA ALA A 567 -40.60 1.55 104.27
C ALA A 567 -39.44 1.35 105.25
N GLU A 568 -38.22 1.75 104.85
CA GLU A 568 -37.01 1.69 105.70
C GLU A 568 -37.14 2.64 106.90
N LEU A 569 -37.51 3.91 106.68
CA LEU A 569 -37.71 4.89 107.74
C LEU A 569 -38.82 4.46 108.71
N ALA A 570 -39.94 3.95 108.18
CA ALA A 570 -41.03 3.44 109.03
C ALA A 570 -40.61 2.20 109.83
N GLY A 571 -39.78 1.33 109.26
CA GLY A 571 -39.21 0.16 109.95
C GLY A 571 -38.24 0.55 111.06
N ALA A 572 -37.30 1.46 110.78
CA ALA A 572 -36.33 1.96 111.76
C ALA A 572 -37.02 2.71 112.90
N ALA A 573 -37.92 3.64 112.60
CA ALA A 573 -38.71 4.36 113.60
C ALA A 573 -39.56 3.40 114.44
N ALA A 574 -40.13 2.35 113.85
CA ALA A 574 -40.87 1.36 114.61
C ALA A 574 -39.98 0.54 115.56
N HIS A 575 -38.72 0.26 115.19
CA HIS A 575 -37.78 -0.42 116.09
C HIS A 575 -37.37 0.49 117.26
N GLU A 576 -37.00 1.73 116.97
CA GLU A 576 -36.57 2.70 117.98
C GLU A 576 -37.69 3.10 118.95
N LEU A 577 -38.94 3.20 118.50
CA LEU A 577 -40.08 3.50 119.37
C LEU A 577 -40.47 2.31 120.26
N ASN A 578 -40.29 1.07 119.79
CA ASN A 578 -40.63 -0.13 120.57
C ASN A 578 -39.72 -0.36 121.78
N GLN A 579 -38.44 0.02 121.69
CA GLN A 579 -37.48 -0.15 122.79
C GLN A 579 -37.90 0.62 124.07
N PRO A 580 -38.14 1.95 124.04
CA PRO A 580 -38.59 2.69 125.20
C PRO A 580 -40.01 2.28 125.61
N LEU A 581 -40.92 1.97 124.68
CA LEU A 581 -42.26 1.48 125.03
C LEU A 581 -42.21 0.17 125.82
N THR A 582 -41.32 -0.76 125.43
CA THR A 582 -41.12 -2.01 126.17
C THR A 582 -40.60 -1.74 127.57
N SER A 583 -39.67 -0.79 127.73
CA SER A 583 -39.15 -0.36 129.02
C SER A 583 -40.23 0.26 129.90
N VAL A 584 -40.97 1.24 129.38
CA VAL A 584 -42.09 1.92 130.06
C VAL A 584 -43.12 0.89 130.52
N ARG A 585 -43.50 -0.05 129.65
CA ARG A 585 -44.43 -1.12 129.99
C ARG A 585 -43.89 -2.01 131.11
N ASN A 586 -42.64 -2.49 131.00
CA ASN A 586 -42.07 -3.36 132.03
C ASN A 586 -41.98 -2.69 133.41
N TYR A 587 -41.59 -1.41 133.46
CA TYR A 587 -41.59 -0.65 134.71
C TYR A 587 -43.00 -0.43 135.26
N ALA A 588 -43.98 -0.13 134.40
CA ALA A 588 -45.37 -0.02 134.80
C ALA A 588 -45.90 -1.35 135.37
N THR A 589 -45.60 -2.48 134.73
CA THR A 589 -45.95 -3.82 135.22
C THR A 589 -45.30 -4.13 136.58
N LEU A 590 -44.02 -3.77 136.76
CA LEU A 590 -43.32 -3.94 138.05
C LEU A 590 -43.93 -3.07 139.16
N LEU A 591 -44.19 -1.80 138.87
CA LEU A 591 -44.85 -0.88 139.80
C LEU A 591 -46.22 -1.43 140.22
N ARG A 592 -47.01 -1.94 139.26
CA ARG A 592 -48.32 -2.54 139.54
C ARG A 592 -48.21 -3.77 140.45
N ARG A 593 -47.14 -4.57 140.36
CA ARG A 593 -46.91 -5.73 141.24
C ARG A 593 -46.46 -5.36 142.65
N LEU A 594 -45.77 -4.23 142.81
CA LEU A 594 -45.24 -3.77 144.10
C LEU A 594 -46.25 -2.93 144.90
N LEU A 595 -47.22 -2.32 144.23
CA LEU A 595 -48.23 -1.45 144.85
C LEU A 595 -49.44 -2.26 145.38
N THR A 596 -49.97 -1.87 146.53
CA THR A 596 -51.17 -2.47 147.13
C THR A 596 -52.40 -2.22 146.26
N ALA A 597 -53.21 -3.27 146.06
CA ALA A 597 -54.44 -3.19 145.26
C ALA A 597 -55.38 -2.09 145.80
N GLY A 598 -55.79 -1.16 144.93
CA GLY A 598 -56.71 -0.06 145.25
C GLY A 598 -56.07 1.29 145.55
N ALA A 599 -54.74 1.40 145.62
CA ALA A 599 -54.06 2.69 145.77
C ALA A 599 -54.12 3.52 144.46
N PRO A 600 -54.27 4.86 144.49
CA PRO A 600 -54.31 5.70 143.28
C PRO A 600 -53.12 5.52 142.34
N ALA A 601 -51.93 5.24 142.90
CA ALA A 601 -50.72 4.96 142.13
C ALA A 601 -50.79 3.64 141.35
N ALA A 602 -51.52 2.64 141.85
CA ALA A 602 -51.70 1.36 141.15
C ALA A 602 -52.60 1.53 139.92
N THR A 603 -53.65 2.35 140.02
CA THR A 603 -54.52 2.70 138.88
C THR A 603 -53.76 3.48 137.81
N ALA A 604 -52.88 4.42 138.21
CA ALA A 604 -52.04 5.15 137.26
C ALA A 604 -51.05 4.23 136.52
N ALA A 605 -50.44 3.26 137.22
CA ALA A 605 -49.56 2.27 136.60
C ALA A 605 -50.30 1.37 135.58
N GLU A 606 -51.55 0.99 135.86
CA GLU A 606 -52.39 0.22 134.93
C GLU A 606 -52.72 1.01 133.66
N VAL A 607 -53.02 2.31 133.78
CA VAL A 607 -53.25 3.17 132.61
C VAL A 607 -51.97 3.30 131.76
N ILE A 608 -50.81 3.48 132.39
CA ILE A 608 -49.51 3.55 131.68
C ILE A 608 -49.20 2.23 130.97
N GLU A 609 -49.44 1.09 131.62
CA GLU A 609 -49.25 -0.24 131.01
C GLU A 609 -50.15 -0.41 129.78
N THR A 610 -51.44 -0.07 129.91
CA THR A 610 -52.43 -0.20 128.84
C THR A 610 -52.13 0.72 127.66
N GLU A 611 -51.76 1.99 127.91
CA GLU A 611 -51.42 2.94 126.85
C GLU A 611 -50.07 2.60 126.20
N ALA A 612 -49.08 2.11 126.95
CA ALA A 612 -47.82 1.63 126.38
C ALA A 612 -48.05 0.39 125.48
N GLU A 613 -48.95 -0.51 125.87
CA GLU A 613 -49.34 -1.65 125.04
C GLU A 613 -50.09 -1.22 123.77
N ARG A 614 -51.01 -0.26 123.87
CA ARG A 614 -51.70 0.30 122.72
C ARG A 614 -50.75 1.00 121.75
N MET A 615 -49.79 1.78 122.26
CA MET A 615 -48.75 2.39 121.44
C MET A 615 -47.87 1.34 120.77
N ALA A 616 -47.48 0.28 121.49
CA ALA A 616 -46.71 -0.82 120.93
C ALA A 616 -47.48 -1.55 119.82
N GLU A 617 -48.80 -1.72 119.94
CA GLU A 617 -49.63 -2.28 118.87
C GLU A 617 -49.71 -1.37 117.63
N ILE A 618 -49.84 -0.06 117.80
CA ILE A 618 -49.85 0.91 116.69
C ILE A 618 -48.51 0.89 115.97
N VAL A 619 -47.41 0.95 116.71
CA VAL A 619 -46.04 0.87 116.17
C VAL A 619 -45.82 -0.47 115.46
N ARG A 620 -46.33 -1.57 116.02
CA ARG A 620 -46.29 -2.91 115.39
C ARG A 620 -47.17 -3.00 114.13
N LYS A 621 -48.27 -2.26 114.04
CA LYS A 621 -49.08 -2.16 112.81
C LYS A 621 -48.33 -1.36 111.73
N ILE A 622 -47.70 -0.24 112.09
CA ILE A 622 -46.82 0.53 111.18
C ILE A 622 -45.68 -0.35 110.66
N GLY A 623 -45.00 -1.07 111.55
CA GLY A 623 -43.94 -2.04 111.18
C GLY A 623 -44.44 -3.32 110.49
N LYS A 624 -45.75 -3.59 110.43
CA LYS A 624 -46.34 -4.68 109.63
C LYS A 624 -46.74 -4.23 108.23
N ILE A 625 -47.14 -2.96 108.07
CA ILE A 625 -47.36 -2.34 106.75
C ILE A 625 -46.06 -2.38 105.92
N THR A 626 -44.90 -2.25 106.58
CA THR A 626 -43.57 -2.37 105.92
C THR A 626 -43.14 -3.80 105.59
N LYS A 627 -43.82 -4.84 106.10
CA LYS A 627 -43.50 -6.26 105.83
C LYS A 627 -44.37 -6.89 104.75
N TYR A 628 -45.47 -6.26 104.36
CA TYR A 628 -46.38 -6.77 103.34
C TYR A 628 -46.09 -6.10 101.99
N GLU A 629 -45.01 -6.51 101.32
CA GLU A 629 -44.95 -6.56 99.85
C GLU A 629 -43.70 -7.23 99.26
N THR A 630 -42.87 -7.91 100.05
CA THR A 630 -41.86 -8.83 99.51
C THR A 630 -42.42 -10.25 99.36
N LYS A 631 -43.46 -10.41 98.52
CA LYS A 631 -43.69 -11.72 97.88
C LYS A 631 -42.69 -11.86 96.74
N SER A 632 -41.58 -12.50 97.08
CA SER A 632 -40.59 -13.05 96.16
C SER A 632 -41.27 -13.81 95.01
N TYR A 633 -41.18 -13.27 93.81
CA TYR A 633 -41.14 -14.05 92.57
C TYR A 633 -39.69 -14.09 92.11
N VAL A 634 -38.92 -15.04 92.65
CA VAL A 634 -37.62 -15.42 92.10
C VAL A 634 -37.84 -16.68 91.27
N GLY A 635 -37.69 -16.58 89.95
CA GLY A 635 -37.90 -17.72 89.07
C GLY A 635 -37.62 -17.49 87.58
N LYS A 636 -36.42 -17.00 87.25
CA LYS A 636 -35.51 -17.51 86.19
C LYS A 636 -34.51 -16.43 85.77
N GLN A 637 -33.26 -16.61 86.19
CA GLN A 637 -32.09 -15.90 85.69
C GLN A 637 -31.85 -16.19 84.20
N LYS A 638 -31.33 -15.20 83.49
CA LYS A 638 -30.07 -15.32 82.75
C LYS A 638 -29.43 -13.94 82.61
N ILE A 639 -28.39 -13.68 83.39
CA ILE A 639 -27.41 -12.63 83.13
C ILE A 639 -26.41 -13.28 82.17
N LEU A 640 -26.31 -12.72 80.97
CA LEU A 640 -25.38 -13.16 79.94
C LEU A 640 -24.03 -12.53 80.26
N ASP A 641 -23.07 -13.37 80.66
CA ASP A 641 -21.67 -12.99 80.83
C ASP A 641 -20.96 -13.20 79.48
N LEU A 642 -20.55 -12.10 78.85
CA LEU A 642 -19.80 -12.04 77.60
C LEU A 642 -18.32 -11.97 77.96
N ASP A 643 -17.66 -13.12 78.05
CA ASP A 643 -16.25 -13.34 77.67
C ASP A 643 -15.73 -14.66 78.24
N ARG A 644 -15.89 -15.76 77.49
CA ARG A 644 -14.84 -16.79 77.31
C ARG A 644 -15.27 -17.94 76.39
N SER A 645 -14.30 -18.32 75.55
CA SER A 645 -14.10 -19.60 74.86
C SER A 645 -15.05 -19.99 73.72
N SER A 646 -14.52 -19.92 72.50
CA SER A 646 -14.69 -21.00 71.52
C SER A 646 -13.30 -21.52 71.11
N GLU A 647 -12.84 -22.52 71.85
CA GLU A 647 -11.97 -23.60 71.38
C GLU A 647 -11.98 -24.72 72.45
N GLY A 648 -12.27 -25.96 72.03
CA GLY A 648 -12.04 -27.16 72.85
C GLY A 648 -13.10 -28.27 72.78
N ASP A 649 -12.91 -29.18 71.82
CA ASP A 649 -13.06 -30.65 71.85
C ASP A 649 -14.15 -31.39 72.68
N VAL A 650 -14.69 -32.44 72.03
CA VAL A 650 -15.58 -33.47 72.59
C VAL A 650 -14.78 -34.77 72.85
N PRO A 651 -14.92 -35.44 74.01
CA PRO A 651 -14.26 -36.72 74.29
C PRO A 651 -15.16 -37.96 74.05
N ALA A 652 -14.49 -39.08 73.79
CA ALA A 652 -15.04 -40.41 73.54
C ALA A 652 -15.36 -41.22 74.81
N THR A 653 -16.16 -42.30 74.68
CA THR A 653 -15.82 -43.71 75.04
C THR A 653 -17.06 -44.64 74.99
N GLY A 654 -16.91 -45.91 74.54
CA GLY A 654 -17.94 -46.94 74.83
C GLY A 654 -18.07 -48.28 74.05
N ARG A 655 -16.98 -48.96 73.64
CA ARG A 655 -16.72 -50.44 73.56
C ARG A 655 -17.60 -51.53 72.86
N SER A 656 -16.83 -52.50 72.31
CA SER A 656 -17.05 -53.97 72.00
C SER A 656 -17.63 -54.32 70.60
N GLY A 657 -17.08 -55.14 69.68
CA GLY A 657 -15.96 -56.12 69.57
C GLY A 657 -16.50 -57.45 68.94
N PRO A 658 -15.71 -58.37 68.31
CA PRO A 658 -14.73 -58.33 67.19
C PRO A 658 -15.06 -59.46 66.12
N PRO A 659 -14.15 -60.13 65.34
CA PRO A 659 -12.75 -59.90 64.90
C PRO A 659 -12.39 -60.22 63.39
N ASP A 660 -11.12 -59.93 63.03
CA ASP A 660 -10.19 -60.60 62.07
C ASP A 660 -10.41 -60.50 60.53
N ALA A 661 -9.42 -60.38 59.63
CA ALA A 661 -7.95 -60.44 59.65
C ALA A 661 -7.44 -59.91 58.28
N VAL A 662 -6.45 -58.99 58.20
CA VAL A 662 -4.99 -59.21 57.95
C VAL A 662 -4.54 -58.85 56.51
N THR A 663 -3.43 -58.08 56.45
CA THR A 663 -2.42 -57.88 55.37
C THR A 663 -2.82 -57.19 54.07
N GLU A 664 -1.98 -56.43 53.36
CA GLU A 664 -0.69 -55.75 53.55
C GLU A 664 -0.42 -55.00 52.23
N ARG A 665 0.26 -53.84 52.30
CA ARG A 665 1.26 -53.28 51.34
C ARG A 665 0.84 -53.02 49.89
N GLU A 666 1.28 -51.95 49.22
CA GLU A 666 2.28 -50.90 49.47
C GLU A 666 1.92 -49.71 48.57
#